data_AF-A0A8I2YDT9-F1
#
_entry.id   AF-A0A8I2YDT9-F1
#
_cell.length_a   1.000
_cell.length_b   1.000
_cell.length_c   1.000
_cell.angle_alpha   90.00
_cell.angle_beta   90.00
_cell.angle_gamma   90.00
#
_symmetry.space_group_name_H-M   'P 1'
#
loop_
_entity.id
_entity.type
_entity.pdbx_description
1 polymer ?
#
loop_
_entity_poly.entity_id
_entity_poly.type
_entity_poly.pdbx_seq_one_letter_code
_entity_poly.pdbx_strand_id
1 'polypeptide(L)'
;MENTNLFVVGEIPEGLLCDDGVTQAEVEQIIALDRTNTAALMQGFHDQQVQSIKLSTLRNEFERAKQRTAIQRLDRRQHIQIDDELVYKKDDANLAWGAREHFLDYYLLVPARKGLDVLLPTAAHDPSYVFKLDLNKRQKQWQARHADLEFDPMGRMLFIGTYGQEEIWLAMVPRWFNEDDLLDDGNPPVDMAHPDRTGPNATTITEEQYCQVVVFFATQLKHLGFRDIILRDDFPSPLGISNIRDSTNILGSTRTDRIVHEMRRRDVEALHEAIEENWDKWVYTATTSGVDGWDGCTFLKENVPMGISVRYGQNQPVCGHDENVRMEEAHHWQRLHKYTHMRMMTFALATHIQSVPVREWQDIPIDELIERHGQEMYNSPDVNEREQVHIQAYPLLEESGREKNIYNQEGVRIPRRHAIVDEDATMNGMLFNLRTIHQLFRRDDEDIVEDSNGDEPLTPHYLYPMAGLKTIGHFQALGLMTPFITQLQRLNTNIRDLYHDGDEDEIEADLLTGYRPLIEAVASQGYNMLSHRVRTAGRYHDVQRGLITAALGGTYPSTVSNSNLAKEFHRECSNSLPFDSYHEKITGAYLDTSTRVENIYRISLRRIPERFRNGRSIFNDIISPLTDIWSNGQVLEELKRHLVIFRPKMLPSVFEWTTFGLEEFHASLPITSRLILFAFHKAFKIYITDIVVMVGNVVGDELNVSLCDDDPVIQAQAKERRTALALWKKQDHPLAYANNAHRQLIRTIHANNDNLGQGLPAAAMGQKSLTWFADQIIQSATQKGARILPPFWKHGRALSIFKVVINEAQRLLGSTLDDPATRSSICSFLSKAALLSKVSNIPWSPNPTGIAGRPMTIVTHSVWINLGQSMGSDCVAQRDHQSDDLDRATQNAIMNDTQAEWSLLSISLQDIHTIWNKQTLPEEWTQLDSMTWPNTADGTYVQQTYNWVRDNYDGSIPLHKLALVMSIIFSKVLPNVCHDIVTPSHLQSADSTNFVRSVPWVPTTSGCRKGMKQPRPFIIMMTTYIVALYEPESPLRLYMSAHKDSLGAAWTRKHSTVVLISHRS
;
A
#
# COMPACT_ATOMS: atom_id res chain seq x y z
N MET A 1 -16.52 12.02 -26.38
CA MET A 1 -16.88 10.88 -25.52
C MET A 1 -15.67 9.98 -25.48
N GLU A 2 -14.83 10.11 -24.45
CA GLU A 2 -13.59 9.34 -24.30
C GLU A 2 -13.94 7.94 -23.76
N ASN A 3 -13.47 6.89 -24.44
CA ASN A 3 -13.63 5.49 -24.04
C ASN A 3 -12.85 5.22 -22.74
N THR A 4 -13.42 5.58 -21.59
CA THR A 4 -12.83 5.33 -20.26
C THR A 4 -13.08 3.90 -19.72
N ASN A 5 -13.74 3.04 -20.49
CA ASN A 5 -14.18 1.70 -20.06
C ASN A 5 -13.29 0.52 -20.50
N LEU A 6 -12.11 0.78 -21.08
CA LEU A 6 -11.19 -0.29 -21.56
C LEU A 6 -10.11 -0.70 -20.55
N PHE A 7 -10.15 -0.21 -19.31
CA PHE A 7 -9.13 -0.51 -18.30
C PHE A 7 -9.59 -1.63 -17.37
N VAL A 8 -9.09 -2.85 -17.57
CA VAL A 8 -9.10 -3.86 -16.52
C VAL A 8 -7.89 -3.58 -15.62
N VAL A 9 -8.14 -2.92 -14.49
CA VAL A 9 -7.14 -2.86 -13.41
C VAL A 9 -6.99 -4.29 -12.90
N GLY A 10 -5.84 -4.92 -13.17
CA GLY A 10 -5.60 -6.29 -12.75
C GLY A 10 -5.50 -6.39 -11.23
N GLU A 11 -5.93 -7.52 -10.67
CA GLU A 11 -5.48 -7.91 -9.33
C GLU A 11 -3.94 -7.99 -9.33
N ILE A 12 -3.32 -7.48 -8.25
CA ILE A 12 -1.85 -7.38 -8.05
C ILE A 12 -1.13 -8.58 -8.68
N PRO A 13 -0.03 -8.40 -9.44
CA PRO A 13 0.58 -9.46 -10.26
C PRO A 13 0.80 -10.72 -9.44
N GLU A 14 0.66 -11.90 -10.01
CA GLU A 14 0.80 -13.14 -9.24
C GLU A 14 2.26 -13.46 -8.83
N GLY A 15 3.26 -12.95 -9.57
CA GLY A 15 4.65 -12.88 -9.09
C GLY A 15 4.84 -11.91 -7.91
N LEU A 16 3.78 -11.15 -7.62
CA LEU A 16 3.56 -10.31 -6.45
C LEU A 16 2.42 -10.80 -5.55
N LEU A 17 1.97 -12.04 -5.78
CA LEU A 17 1.03 -12.74 -4.94
C LEU A 17 1.75 -13.92 -4.30
N CYS A 18 1.14 -14.33 -3.23
CA CYS A 18 1.43 -15.44 -2.38
C CYS A 18 0.10 -15.58 -1.61
N ASP A 19 -0.17 -16.78 -1.12
CA ASP A 19 -1.44 -17.12 -0.50
C ASP A 19 -1.51 -16.65 0.96
N ASP A 20 -2.69 -16.22 1.41
CA ASP A 20 -3.03 -15.78 2.78
C ASP A 20 -2.87 -14.27 3.05
N GLY A 21 -3.62 -13.43 2.34
CA GLY A 21 -3.94 -12.09 2.81
C GLY A 21 -5.45 -11.95 2.94
N VAL A 22 -5.95 -11.33 4.02
CA VAL A 22 -7.37 -10.96 4.11
C VAL A 22 -7.70 -10.10 2.90
N THR A 23 -8.71 -10.48 2.13
CA THR A 23 -9.04 -9.77 0.89
C THR A 23 -9.48 -8.35 1.22
N GLN A 24 -9.21 -7.39 0.33
CA GLN A 24 -9.70 -6.01 0.51
C GLN A 24 -11.22 -6.01 0.67
N ALA A 25 -11.92 -6.89 -0.05
CA ALA A 25 -13.35 -7.12 0.07
C ALA A 25 -13.78 -7.64 1.45
N GLU A 26 -13.01 -8.52 2.10
CA GLU A 26 -13.25 -8.96 3.48
C GLU A 26 -12.99 -7.85 4.50
N VAL A 27 -11.91 -7.06 4.33
CA VAL A 27 -11.65 -5.88 5.18
C VAL A 27 -12.79 -4.87 5.02
N GLU A 28 -13.26 -4.65 3.79
CA GLU A 28 -14.41 -3.79 3.49
C GLU A 28 -15.72 -4.36 4.03
N GLN A 29 -15.94 -5.69 3.99
CA GLN A 29 -17.09 -6.34 4.63
C GLN A 29 -17.04 -6.20 6.15
N ILE A 30 -15.88 -6.34 6.77
CA ILE A 30 -15.67 -6.16 8.22
C ILE A 30 -15.92 -4.69 8.61
N ILE A 31 -15.50 -3.73 7.77
CA ILE A 31 -15.82 -2.30 7.93
C ILE A 31 -17.31 -2.02 7.66
N ALA A 32 -17.93 -2.74 6.71
CA ALA A 32 -19.33 -2.58 6.32
C ALA A 32 -20.31 -3.18 7.34
N LEU A 33 -19.89 -4.22 8.07
CA LEU A 33 -20.67 -4.83 9.16
C LEU A 33 -20.99 -3.83 10.30
N ASP A 34 -20.31 -2.68 10.36
CA ASP A 34 -20.46 -1.67 11.42
C ASP A 34 -21.18 -0.37 10.99
N ARG A 35 -21.72 -0.26 9.76
CA ARG A 35 -22.47 0.95 9.33
C ARG A 35 -23.65 0.65 8.42
N THR A 36 -24.83 1.11 8.84
CA THR A 36 -26.04 1.19 8.00
C THR A 36 -25.93 2.15 6.81
N ASN A 37 -24.77 2.79 6.55
CA ASN A 37 -24.65 3.77 5.46
C ASN A 37 -23.24 3.91 4.83
N THR A 38 -22.37 2.89 4.91
CA THR A 38 -21.06 2.93 4.19
C THR A 38 -21.25 3.03 2.68
N ALA A 39 -22.26 2.34 2.13
CA ALA A 39 -22.57 2.41 0.70
C ALA A 39 -22.86 3.84 0.25
N ALA A 40 -23.62 4.63 1.01
CA ALA A 40 -23.90 6.03 0.65
C ALA A 40 -22.69 6.97 0.81
N LEU A 41 -21.78 6.70 1.77
CA LEU A 41 -20.54 7.46 1.92
C LEU A 41 -19.53 7.13 0.80
N MET A 42 -19.42 5.85 0.43
CA MET A 42 -18.61 5.41 -0.71
C MET A 42 -19.18 5.94 -2.01
N GLN A 43 -20.50 5.82 -2.21
CA GLN A 43 -21.19 6.43 -3.34
C GLN A 43 -20.95 7.94 -3.37
N GLY A 44 -21.12 8.63 -2.23
CA GLY A 44 -20.85 10.06 -2.11
C GLY A 44 -19.40 10.45 -2.42
N PHE A 45 -18.41 9.61 -2.10
CA PHE A 45 -17.01 9.81 -2.48
C PHE A 45 -16.76 9.54 -3.97
N HIS A 46 -17.34 8.47 -4.53
CA HIS A 46 -17.24 8.15 -5.96
C HIS A 46 -17.95 9.19 -6.84
N ASP A 47 -19.03 9.79 -6.34
CA ASP A 47 -19.79 10.87 -6.97
C ASP A 47 -19.05 12.23 -6.91
N GLN A 48 -18.01 12.37 -6.08
CA GLN A 48 -17.21 13.61 -6.05
C GLN A 48 -16.51 13.84 -7.40
N GLN A 49 -16.47 15.10 -7.82
CA GLN A 49 -15.70 15.53 -8.97
C GLN A 49 -14.19 15.32 -8.72
N VAL A 50 -13.52 14.66 -9.67
CA VAL A 50 -12.07 14.44 -9.61
C VAL A 50 -11.34 15.77 -9.79
N GLN A 51 -10.51 16.15 -8.81
CA GLN A 51 -9.66 17.34 -8.88
C GLN A 51 -8.24 16.97 -9.32
N SER A 52 -7.66 17.71 -10.26
CA SER A 52 -6.25 17.51 -10.62
C SER A 52 -5.33 18.21 -9.61
N ILE A 53 -4.26 17.53 -9.20
CA ILE A 53 -3.19 18.07 -8.37
C ILE A 53 -1.83 17.76 -9.00
N LYS A 54 -0.95 18.75 -8.99
CA LYS A 54 0.45 18.61 -9.39
C LYS A 54 1.28 17.84 -8.36
N LEU A 55 2.16 16.95 -8.82
CA LEU A 55 3.06 16.18 -7.96
C LEU A 55 4.02 17.08 -7.18
N SER A 56 4.48 18.19 -7.77
CA SER A 56 5.24 19.24 -7.09
C SER A 56 4.50 19.85 -5.89
N THR A 57 3.16 19.84 -5.89
CA THR A 57 2.37 20.30 -4.74
C THR A 57 2.47 19.32 -3.58
N LEU A 58 2.40 18.00 -3.86
CA LEU A 58 2.55 16.95 -2.86
C LEU A 58 3.99 16.93 -2.30
N ARG A 59 4.99 17.11 -3.17
CA ARG A 59 6.39 17.33 -2.78
C ARG A 59 6.52 18.51 -1.81
N ASN A 60 5.95 19.67 -2.16
CA ASN A 60 5.97 20.85 -1.29
C ASN A 60 5.23 20.65 0.03
N GLU A 61 4.22 19.79 0.07
CA GLU A 61 3.50 19.44 1.29
C GLU A 61 4.34 18.53 2.19
N PHE A 62 5.00 17.54 1.61
CA PHE A 62 5.96 16.67 2.30
C PHE A 62 7.18 17.46 2.83
N GLU A 63 7.91 18.16 1.97
CA GLU A 63 9.14 18.90 2.33
C GLU A 63 8.89 20.01 3.37
N ARG A 64 7.66 20.54 3.44
CA ARG A 64 7.27 21.56 4.42
C ARG A 64 6.45 21.01 5.58
N ALA A 65 6.38 19.68 5.72
CA ALA A 65 5.64 18.98 6.75
C ALA A 65 4.20 19.51 6.96
N LYS A 66 3.44 19.70 5.87
CA LYS A 66 2.06 20.22 5.90
C LYS A 66 1.04 19.12 6.22
N GLN A 67 1.22 18.48 7.38
CA GLN A 67 0.47 17.29 7.83
C GLN A 67 -1.05 17.42 7.67
N ARG A 68 -1.62 18.51 8.20
CA ARG A 68 -3.08 18.73 8.15
C ARG A 68 -3.61 18.88 6.73
N THR A 69 -2.86 19.54 5.85
CA THR A 69 -3.25 19.67 4.44
C THR A 69 -3.19 18.33 3.74
N ALA A 70 -2.13 17.55 3.97
CA ALA A 70 -1.96 16.22 3.42
C ALA A 70 -3.07 15.25 3.87
N ILE A 71 -3.44 15.29 5.16
CA ILE A 71 -4.57 14.49 5.70
C ILE A 71 -5.90 14.93 5.07
N GLN A 72 -6.17 16.24 4.97
CA GLN A 72 -7.39 16.76 4.35
C GLN A 72 -7.55 16.38 2.88
N ARG A 73 -6.46 16.03 2.18
CA ARG A 73 -6.53 15.54 0.80
C ARG A 73 -7.12 14.15 0.68
N LEU A 74 -7.01 13.33 1.72
CA LEU A 74 -7.58 11.98 1.75
C LEU A 74 -9.12 12.00 1.63
N ASP A 75 -9.76 13.11 2.03
CA ASP A 75 -11.21 13.29 1.93
C ASP A 75 -11.70 13.67 0.52
N ARG A 76 -10.78 13.85 -0.45
CA ARG A 76 -11.08 14.33 -1.81
C ARG A 76 -10.68 13.34 -2.88
N ARG A 77 -11.49 13.21 -3.92
CA ARG A 77 -11.12 12.45 -5.12
C ARG A 77 -10.15 13.25 -5.98
N GLN A 78 -8.89 12.84 -6.05
CA GLN A 78 -7.83 13.57 -6.75
C GLN A 78 -7.15 12.74 -7.85
N HIS A 79 -6.68 13.42 -8.90
CA HIS A 79 -5.82 12.88 -9.95
C HIS A 79 -4.48 13.58 -9.92
N ILE A 80 -3.41 12.81 -9.71
CA ILE A 80 -2.05 13.34 -9.65
C ILE A 80 -1.51 13.54 -11.07
N GLN A 81 -1.12 14.77 -11.38
CA GLN A 81 -0.44 15.17 -12.61
C GLN A 81 1.04 15.38 -12.32
N ILE A 82 1.91 14.77 -13.11
CA ILE A 82 3.36 14.94 -12.98
C ILE A 82 3.77 16.25 -13.65
N ASP A 83 4.60 17.04 -12.97
CA ASP A 83 5.17 18.27 -13.52
C ASP A 83 6.38 17.97 -14.41
N ASP A 84 6.54 18.74 -15.49
CA ASP A 84 7.68 18.64 -16.42
C ASP A 84 9.04 18.85 -15.74
N GLU A 85 9.08 19.50 -14.57
CA GLU A 85 10.31 19.67 -13.79
C GLU A 85 10.80 18.37 -13.16
N LEU A 86 9.94 17.36 -12.98
CA LEU A 86 10.26 16.11 -12.28
C LEU A 86 10.63 14.97 -13.24
N VAL A 87 10.41 15.17 -14.53
CA VAL A 87 10.65 14.18 -15.58
C VAL A 87 11.52 14.75 -16.69
N TYR A 88 12.16 13.87 -17.45
CA TYR A 88 12.74 14.23 -18.73
C TYR A 88 11.72 14.08 -19.84
N LYS A 89 11.92 14.84 -20.92
CA LYS A 89 11.22 14.56 -22.18
C LYS A 89 11.74 13.25 -22.75
N LYS A 90 10.86 12.53 -23.46
CA LYS A 90 11.18 11.22 -24.05
C LYS A 90 12.40 11.28 -24.98
N ASP A 91 12.49 12.37 -25.74
CA ASP A 91 13.56 12.63 -26.72
C ASP A 91 14.64 13.59 -26.20
N ASP A 92 14.88 13.66 -24.89
CA ASP A 92 15.91 14.54 -24.34
C ASP A 92 17.32 14.13 -24.84
N ALA A 93 18.01 15.04 -25.51
CA ALA A 93 19.32 14.81 -26.11
C ALA A 93 20.43 14.55 -25.07
N ASN A 94 20.19 14.82 -23.79
CA ASN A 94 21.15 14.64 -22.70
C ASN A 94 20.92 13.34 -21.92
N LEU A 95 20.25 12.34 -22.52
CA LEU A 95 20.06 11.03 -21.92
C LEU A 95 20.81 9.95 -22.71
N ALA A 96 21.60 9.16 -22.00
CA ALA A 96 22.14 7.90 -22.51
C ALA A 96 21.26 6.75 -22.07
N TRP A 97 21.05 5.79 -22.97
CA TRP A 97 20.19 4.63 -22.76
C TRP A 97 21.01 3.35 -22.92
N GLY A 98 20.70 2.34 -22.12
CA GLY A 98 21.28 1.01 -22.23
C GLY A 98 20.28 -0.08 -21.87
N ALA A 99 20.33 -1.21 -22.58
CA ALA A 99 19.54 -2.41 -22.31
C ALA A 99 20.46 -3.64 -22.40
N ARG A 100 21.47 -3.64 -21.54
CA ARG A 100 22.71 -4.43 -21.69
C ARG A 100 22.91 -5.46 -20.59
N GLU A 101 22.23 -5.30 -19.47
CA GLU A 101 22.27 -6.26 -18.37
C GLU A 101 21.10 -7.22 -18.54
N HIS A 102 21.42 -8.49 -18.79
CA HIS A 102 20.44 -9.55 -18.96
C HIS A 102 20.59 -10.56 -17.83
N PHE A 103 19.47 -11.15 -17.42
CA PHE A 103 19.38 -12.03 -16.28
C PHE A 103 18.47 -13.22 -16.58
N LEU A 104 18.85 -14.39 -16.08
CA LEU A 104 18.01 -15.57 -16.05
C LEU A 104 17.28 -15.65 -14.71
N ASP A 105 15.97 -15.47 -14.73
CA ASP A 105 15.12 -15.45 -13.52
C ASP A 105 14.37 -16.73 -13.26
N TYR A 106 14.07 -17.47 -14.31
CA TYR A 106 13.30 -18.70 -14.24
C TYR A 106 13.78 -19.65 -15.31
N TYR A 107 13.80 -20.94 -14.96
CA TYR A 107 14.12 -22.01 -15.90
C TYR A 107 13.48 -23.31 -15.43
N LEU A 108 12.82 -24.00 -16.36
CA LEU A 108 12.11 -25.27 -16.19
C LEU A 108 12.54 -26.22 -17.31
N LEU A 109 12.84 -27.46 -16.93
CA LEU A 109 13.04 -28.57 -17.86
C LEU A 109 11.99 -29.65 -17.65
N VAL A 110 11.37 -30.09 -18.74
CA VAL A 110 10.51 -31.27 -18.75
C VAL A 110 11.16 -32.35 -19.64
N PRO A 111 11.42 -33.56 -19.11
CA PRO A 111 12.01 -34.64 -19.88
C PRO A 111 11.01 -35.23 -20.88
N ALA A 112 11.54 -35.96 -21.86
CA ALA A 112 10.78 -36.65 -22.88
C ALA A 112 10.37 -38.08 -22.48
N ARG A 113 10.93 -38.62 -21.39
CA ARG A 113 10.74 -40.00 -20.96
C ARG A 113 10.71 -40.16 -19.44
N LYS A 114 10.21 -41.31 -18.97
CA LYS A 114 10.23 -41.70 -17.55
C LYS A 114 11.65 -41.77 -16.99
N GLY A 115 11.80 -41.45 -15.71
CA GLY A 115 13.08 -41.46 -15.00
C GLY A 115 13.52 -40.07 -14.54
N LEU A 116 14.84 -39.88 -14.38
CA LEU A 116 15.45 -38.71 -13.76
C LEU A 116 16.48 -38.04 -14.68
N ASP A 117 16.25 -38.06 -16.01
CA ASP A 117 17.18 -37.50 -16.99
C ASP A 117 17.60 -36.05 -16.68
N VAL A 118 16.70 -35.23 -16.11
CA VAL A 118 16.98 -33.83 -15.73
C VAL A 118 18.12 -33.69 -14.72
N LEU A 119 18.38 -34.73 -13.92
CA LEU A 119 19.43 -34.75 -12.91
C LEU A 119 20.80 -35.16 -13.46
N LEU A 120 20.89 -35.61 -14.72
CA LEU A 120 22.12 -36.16 -15.28
C LEU A 120 22.90 -35.10 -16.06
N PRO A 121 24.05 -34.60 -15.54
CA PRO A 121 24.87 -33.64 -16.25
C PRO A 121 25.69 -34.32 -17.36
N THR A 122 26.12 -33.54 -18.35
CA THR A 122 26.98 -34.02 -19.44
C THR A 122 28.34 -34.51 -18.93
N ALA A 123 28.87 -33.91 -17.87
CA ALA A 123 30.19 -34.24 -17.33
C ALA A 123 30.18 -35.58 -16.57
N ALA A 124 30.82 -36.61 -17.13
CA ALA A 124 30.94 -37.97 -16.55
C ALA A 124 31.48 -37.99 -15.11
N HIS A 125 32.34 -37.03 -14.78
CA HIS A 125 33.02 -36.93 -13.50
C HIS A 125 32.96 -35.50 -12.98
N ASP A 126 31.98 -35.23 -12.10
CA ASP A 126 31.94 -34.01 -11.31
C ASP A 126 32.03 -34.39 -9.82
N PRO A 127 33.15 -34.11 -9.14
CA PRO A 127 33.31 -34.43 -7.72
C PRO A 127 32.42 -33.58 -6.82
N SER A 128 31.86 -32.47 -7.32
CA SER A 128 30.94 -31.59 -6.60
C SER A 128 29.46 -31.98 -6.75
N TYR A 129 29.16 -32.93 -7.64
CA TYR A 129 27.79 -33.38 -7.87
C TYR A 129 27.20 -34.07 -6.63
N VAL A 130 26.13 -33.49 -6.10
CA VAL A 130 25.31 -34.09 -5.04
C VAL A 130 23.83 -33.79 -5.30
N PHE A 131 23.04 -34.83 -5.49
CA PHE A 131 21.58 -34.74 -5.44
C PHE A 131 21.11 -35.07 -4.02
N LYS A 132 20.29 -34.19 -3.44
CA LYS A 132 19.70 -34.37 -2.11
C LYS A 132 18.27 -34.86 -2.25
N LEU A 133 18.08 -36.18 -2.21
CA LEU A 133 16.76 -36.81 -2.21
C LEU A 133 16.09 -36.60 -0.84
N ASP A 134 14.98 -35.84 -0.83
CA ASP A 134 14.18 -35.52 0.35
C ASP A 134 12.71 -35.80 0.09
N LEU A 135 12.24 -36.97 0.54
CA LEU A 135 10.85 -37.39 0.42
C LEU A 135 9.98 -36.87 1.58
N ASN A 136 10.53 -36.18 2.58
CA ASN A 136 9.75 -35.75 3.76
C ASN A 136 8.83 -34.55 3.51
N LYS A 137 8.93 -33.91 2.33
CA LYS A 137 8.22 -32.67 1.98
C LYS A 137 7.00 -32.89 1.09
N ARG A 138 6.23 -33.96 1.33
CA ARG A 138 5.01 -34.30 0.57
C ARG A 138 4.01 -33.14 0.42
N GLN A 139 3.84 -32.32 1.47
CA GLN A 139 2.85 -31.23 1.48
C GLN A 139 3.28 -30.00 0.68
N LYS A 140 4.51 -29.99 0.13
CA LYS A 140 4.98 -28.89 -0.69
C LYS A 140 4.21 -28.86 -2.00
N GLN A 141 3.50 -27.76 -2.27
CA GLN A 141 2.74 -27.58 -3.50
C GLN A 141 3.63 -27.11 -4.64
N TRP A 142 3.35 -27.61 -5.84
CA TRP A 142 3.95 -27.10 -7.07
C TRP A 142 3.40 -25.70 -7.37
N GLN A 143 4.30 -24.74 -7.57
CA GLN A 143 3.96 -23.31 -7.72
C GLN A 143 4.63 -22.67 -8.95
N ALA A 144 5.04 -23.46 -9.94
CA ALA A 144 5.70 -22.91 -11.13
C ALA A 144 4.68 -22.19 -12.02
N ARG A 145 4.58 -20.87 -11.85
CA ARG A 145 3.75 -20.01 -12.69
C ARG A 145 4.43 -19.80 -14.04
N HIS A 146 3.64 -19.82 -15.11
CA HIS A 146 4.10 -19.90 -16.50
C HIS A 146 4.82 -21.22 -16.86
N ALA A 147 4.79 -22.23 -15.98
CA ALA A 147 5.22 -23.57 -16.35
C ALA A 147 4.22 -24.17 -17.33
N ASP A 148 4.60 -24.17 -18.59
CA ASP A 148 3.97 -25.06 -19.54
C ASP A 148 4.54 -26.47 -19.32
N LEU A 149 3.70 -27.35 -18.75
CA LEU A 149 4.04 -28.75 -18.53
C LEU A 149 3.49 -29.64 -19.66
N GLU A 150 2.64 -29.09 -20.55
CA GLU A 150 1.85 -29.86 -21.52
C GLU A 150 0.95 -30.97 -20.91
N PHE A 151 0.83 -31.05 -19.59
CA PHE A 151 -0.11 -31.90 -18.85
C PHE A 151 -0.64 -31.18 -17.60
N ASP A 152 -1.77 -31.65 -17.06
CA ASP A 152 -2.38 -31.10 -15.84
C ASP A 152 -1.61 -31.56 -14.57
N PRO A 153 -0.99 -30.66 -13.79
CA PRO A 153 -0.24 -31.03 -12.59
C PRO A 153 -1.13 -31.40 -11.38
N MET A 154 -2.45 -31.21 -11.44
CA MET A 154 -3.33 -31.43 -10.28
C MET A 154 -3.26 -32.88 -9.79
N GLY A 155 -2.97 -33.06 -8.48
CA GLY A 155 -2.85 -34.38 -7.87
C GLY A 155 -1.74 -35.27 -8.45
N ARG A 156 -0.75 -34.71 -9.16
CA ARG A 156 0.31 -35.47 -9.87
C ARG A 156 1.73 -35.08 -9.48
N MET A 157 1.92 -34.06 -8.65
CA MET A 157 3.25 -33.53 -8.32
C MET A 157 3.73 -34.00 -6.95
N LEU A 158 5.01 -34.37 -6.86
CA LEU A 158 5.71 -34.66 -5.62
C LEU A 158 7.09 -34.01 -5.62
N PHE A 159 7.39 -33.18 -4.63
CA PHE A 159 8.77 -32.72 -4.43
C PHE A 159 9.64 -33.88 -3.96
N ILE A 160 10.75 -34.14 -4.64
CA ILE A 160 11.66 -35.25 -4.30
C ILE A 160 13.05 -34.80 -3.88
N GLY A 161 13.42 -33.52 -4.04
CA GLY A 161 14.72 -33.07 -3.58
C GLY A 161 15.25 -31.81 -4.25
N THR A 162 16.56 -31.59 -4.07
CA THR A 162 17.28 -30.47 -4.70
C THR A 162 18.60 -30.92 -5.31
N TYR A 163 18.94 -30.36 -6.46
CA TYR A 163 20.26 -30.48 -7.10
C TYR A 163 20.81 -29.08 -7.34
N GLY A 164 21.96 -28.75 -6.74
CA GLY A 164 22.47 -27.38 -6.75
C GLY A 164 21.45 -26.39 -6.18
N GLN A 165 20.96 -25.48 -7.02
CA GLN A 165 19.92 -24.51 -6.67
C GLN A 165 18.55 -24.84 -7.30
N GLU A 166 18.42 -26.02 -7.90
CA GLU A 166 17.22 -26.47 -8.57
C GLU A 166 16.36 -27.31 -7.63
N GLU A 167 15.06 -27.12 -7.73
CA GLU A 167 14.07 -27.98 -7.12
C GLU A 167 13.69 -29.10 -8.07
N ILE A 168 13.70 -30.32 -7.57
CA ILE A 168 13.44 -31.51 -8.35
C ILE A 168 12.12 -32.11 -7.91
N TRP A 169 11.24 -32.26 -8.89
CA TRP A 169 9.88 -32.74 -8.70
C TRP A 169 9.71 -34.03 -9.49
N LEU A 170 9.00 -34.98 -8.90
CA LEU A 170 8.49 -36.14 -9.60
C LEU A 170 7.07 -35.82 -10.04
N ALA A 171 6.86 -35.74 -11.35
CA ALA A 171 5.55 -35.67 -11.95
C ALA A 171 5.08 -37.08 -12.32
N MET A 172 3.88 -37.44 -11.87
CA MET A 172 3.19 -38.66 -12.28
C MET A 172 2.38 -38.33 -13.53
N VAL A 173 3.03 -38.36 -14.69
CA VAL A 173 2.48 -37.86 -15.95
C VAL A 173 1.61 -38.92 -16.62
N PRO A 174 0.47 -38.58 -17.26
CA PRO A 174 -0.32 -39.55 -18.01
C PRO A 174 0.49 -40.30 -19.07
N ARG A 175 0.22 -41.60 -19.27
CA ARG A 175 0.98 -42.44 -20.21
C ARG A 175 1.02 -41.92 -21.65
N TRP A 176 -0.06 -41.31 -22.13
CA TRP A 176 -0.13 -40.72 -23.48
C TRP A 176 0.93 -39.64 -23.70
N PHE A 177 1.43 -38.99 -22.65
CA PHE A 177 2.49 -37.99 -22.76
C PHE A 177 3.83 -38.59 -23.17
N ASN A 178 4.06 -39.87 -22.84
CA ASN A 178 5.29 -40.61 -23.11
C ASN A 178 5.23 -41.38 -24.44
N GLU A 179 4.10 -41.34 -25.15
CA GLU A 179 3.93 -41.98 -26.45
C GLU A 179 4.36 -40.99 -27.54
N ASP A 180 5.41 -41.33 -28.30
CA ASP A 180 6.02 -40.43 -29.29
C ASP A 180 5.12 -40.13 -30.50
N ASP A 181 4.07 -40.92 -30.71
CA ASP A 181 3.23 -40.91 -31.93
C ASP A 181 2.02 -39.94 -31.89
N LEU A 182 1.71 -39.30 -30.74
CA LEU A 182 0.53 -38.42 -30.61
C LEU A 182 0.80 -36.94 -30.96
N LEU A 183 2.01 -36.61 -31.45
CA LEU A 183 2.42 -35.25 -31.77
C LEU A 183 2.29 -34.87 -33.25
N ASP A 184 2.16 -35.85 -34.16
CA ASP A 184 2.03 -35.59 -35.61
C ASP A 184 0.57 -35.43 -36.07
N ASP A 185 -0.39 -36.10 -35.42
CA ASP A 185 -1.82 -35.91 -35.70
C ASP A 185 -2.47 -35.02 -34.62
N GLY A 186 -2.50 -33.72 -34.90
CA GLY A 186 -2.89 -32.65 -33.98
C GLY A 186 -4.23 -32.85 -33.26
N ASN A 187 -4.17 -33.19 -31.98
CA ASN A 187 -4.77 -32.50 -30.85
C ASN A 187 -4.65 -33.40 -29.60
N PRO A 188 -4.37 -32.86 -28.40
CA PRO A 188 -4.64 -33.60 -27.18
C PRO A 188 -6.11 -34.05 -27.20
N PRO A 189 -6.45 -35.24 -26.66
CA PRO A 189 -7.82 -35.74 -26.67
C PRO A 189 -8.82 -34.64 -26.26
N VAL A 190 -9.76 -34.34 -27.16
CA VAL A 190 -10.67 -33.16 -27.16
C VAL A 190 -11.54 -33.04 -25.89
N ASP A 191 -11.50 -34.04 -25.00
CA ASP A 191 -12.27 -34.10 -23.74
C ASP A 191 -11.53 -33.52 -22.50
N MET A 192 -10.37 -32.88 -22.67
CA MET A 192 -9.66 -32.21 -21.55
C MET A 192 -9.76 -30.68 -21.57
N ALA A 193 -10.79 -30.13 -22.23
CA ALA A 193 -11.22 -28.76 -22.00
C ALA A 193 -11.71 -28.62 -20.55
N HIS A 194 -10.87 -27.96 -19.73
CA HIS A 194 -11.09 -27.47 -18.37
C HIS A 194 -12.52 -27.64 -17.81
N PRO A 195 -12.80 -28.69 -17.02
CA PRO A 195 -13.99 -28.71 -16.20
C PRO A 195 -13.85 -27.69 -15.06
N ASP A 196 -14.94 -26.99 -14.81
CA ASP A 196 -15.10 -25.87 -13.89
C ASP A 196 -14.28 -25.92 -12.58
N ARG A 197 -13.52 -24.85 -12.40
CA ARG A 197 -12.69 -24.51 -11.24
C ARG A 197 -13.56 -24.22 -10.02
N THR A 198 -13.95 -25.24 -9.26
CA THR A 198 -14.54 -25.04 -7.91
C THR A 198 -14.22 -26.20 -6.95
N GLY A 199 -12.97 -26.25 -6.46
CA GLY A 199 -12.52 -27.15 -5.38
C GLY A 199 -11.09 -26.78 -4.93
N PRO A 200 -10.60 -27.21 -3.75
CA PRO A 200 -9.28 -26.79 -3.27
C PRO A 200 -8.17 -27.36 -4.17
N ASN A 201 -7.59 -26.49 -5.01
CA ASN A 201 -6.55 -26.74 -6.03
C ASN A 201 -5.22 -27.27 -5.44
N ALA A 202 -5.15 -28.54 -5.03
CA ALA A 202 -3.90 -29.14 -4.56
C ALA A 202 -3.17 -29.90 -5.69
N THR A 203 -2.00 -29.42 -6.11
CA THR A 203 -1.13 -30.10 -7.09
C THR A 203 -0.46 -31.36 -6.54
N THR A 204 -0.46 -31.52 -5.22
CA THR A 204 0.19 -32.64 -4.51
C THR A 204 -0.58 -33.94 -4.66
N ILE A 205 0.13 -35.05 -4.85
CA ILE A 205 -0.43 -36.41 -4.75
C ILE A 205 -1.02 -36.69 -3.35
N THR A 206 -1.99 -37.62 -3.27
CA THR A 206 -2.65 -38.02 -2.01
C THR A 206 -1.70 -38.80 -1.08
N GLU A 207 -2.15 -39.11 0.15
CA GLU A 207 -1.32 -39.88 1.10
C GLU A 207 -1.00 -41.28 0.61
N GLU A 208 -2.02 -41.95 0.10
CA GLU A 208 -1.93 -43.31 -0.40
C GLU A 208 -0.98 -43.35 -1.60
N GLN A 209 -1.17 -42.44 -2.56
CA GLN A 209 -0.31 -42.31 -3.74
C GLN A 209 1.14 -41.98 -3.36
N TYR A 210 1.35 -41.09 -2.39
CA TYR A 210 2.70 -40.81 -1.86
C TYR A 210 3.33 -42.06 -1.25
N CYS A 211 2.60 -42.82 -0.43
CA CYS A 211 3.12 -44.06 0.17
C CYS A 211 3.53 -45.06 -0.91
N GLN A 212 2.72 -45.20 -1.98
CA GLN A 212 3.02 -46.07 -3.11
C GLN A 212 4.33 -45.68 -3.82
N VAL A 213 4.49 -44.39 -4.12
CA VAL A 213 5.71 -43.86 -4.75
C VAL A 213 6.93 -44.05 -3.84
N VAL A 214 6.82 -43.79 -2.53
CA VAL A 214 7.93 -43.99 -1.58
C VAL A 214 8.37 -45.44 -1.50
N VAL A 215 7.44 -46.39 -1.48
CA VAL A 215 7.75 -47.82 -1.49
C VAL A 215 8.47 -48.19 -2.78
N PHE A 216 8.04 -47.66 -3.94
CA PHE A 216 8.77 -47.85 -5.20
C PHE A 216 10.23 -47.41 -5.09
N PHE A 217 10.50 -46.19 -4.60
CA PHE A 217 11.87 -45.72 -4.38
C PHE A 217 12.63 -46.63 -3.40
N ALA A 218 12.00 -47.07 -2.31
CA ALA A 218 12.62 -47.99 -1.35
C ALA A 218 12.97 -49.34 -1.98
N THR A 219 12.10 -49.89 -2.83
CA THR A 219 12.34 -51.13 -3.58
C THR A 219 13.54 -50.96 -4.52
N GLN A 220 13.57 -49.89 -5.32
CA GLN A 220 14.68 -49.67 -6.25
C GLN A 220 16.01 -49.44 -5.51
N LEU A 221 16.03 -48.60 -4.48
CA LEU A 221 17.25 -48.33 -3.71
C LEU A 221 17.77 -49.56 -2.94
N LYS A 222 16.87 -50.41 -2.44
CA LYS A 222 17.22 -51.71 -1.84
C LYS A 222 17.88 -52.64 -2.86
N HIS A 223 17.31 -52.75 -4.07
CA HIS A 223 17.91 -53.57 -5.13
C HIS A 223 19.27 -53.06 -5.59
N LEU A 224 19.46 -51.74 -5.61
CA LEU A 224 20.74 -51.10 -5.92
C LEU A 224 21.78 -51.18 -4.78
N GLY A 225 21.39 -51.66 -3.59
CA GLY A 225 22.29 -51.72 -2.42
C GLY A 225 22.67 -50.34 -1.87
N PHE A 226 21.85 -49.31 -2.09
CA PHE A 226 22.15 -47.96 -1.63
C PHE A 226 21.97 -47.84 -0.11
N ARG A 227 23.05 -47.50 0.61
CA ARG A 227 23.08 -47.14 2.05
C ARG A 227 22.22 -48.03 2.98
N ASP A 228 22.19 -49.34 2.73
CA ASP A 228 21.43 -50.31 3.53
C ASP A 228 19.94 -49.94 3.69
N ILE A 229 19.30 -49.46 2.61
CA ILE A 229 17.84 -49.26 2.61
C ILE A 229 17.13 -50.61 2.81
N ILE A 230 16.28 -50.67 3.84
CA ILE A 230 15.51 -51.86 4.19
C ILE A 230 14.06 -51.64 3.76
N LEU A 231 13.46 -52.67 3.18
CA LEU A 231 12.02 -52.79 2.95
C LEU A 231 11.60 -54.17 3.44
N ARG A 232 10.77 -54.21 4.49
CA ARG A 232 10.33 -55.44 5.17
C ARG A 232 9.19 -56.12 4.40
N ASP A 233 8.20 -55.34 4.01
CA ASP A 233 7.04 -55.78 3.25
C ASP A 233 7.08 -55.12 1.88
N ASP A 234 6.97 -55.91 0.80
CA ASP A 234 7.07 -55.40 -0.56
C ASP A 234 5.87 -54.50 -0.94
N PHE A 235 4.70 -54.76 -0.33
CA PHE A 235 3.46 -53.98 -0.47
C PHE A 235 2.79 -53.78 0.90
N PRO A 236 3.23 -52.81 1.70
CA PRO A 236 2.69 -52.59 3.05
C PRO A 236 1.23 -52.13 3.03
N SER A 237 0.42 -52.64 3.95
CA SER A 237 -1.00 -52.28 4.12
C SER A 237 -1.35 -52.20 5.62
N PRO A 238 -2.16 -51.22 6.08
CA PRO A 238 -2.78 -50.15 5.30
C PRO A 238 -1.79 -49.09 4.80
N LEU A 239 -2.12 -48.39 3.71
CA LEU A 239 -1.31 -47.30 3.16
C LEU A 239 -1.40 -46.04 4.05
N GLY A 240 -0.33 -45.78 4.79
CA GLY A 240 -0.21 -44.58 5.62
C GLY A 240 1.23 -44.35 6.06
N ILE A 241 1.60 -43.08 6.30
CA ILE A 241 2.99 -42.70 6.56
C ILE A 241 3.61 -43.45 7.74
N SER A 242 2.82 -43.71 8.79
CA SER A 242 3.29 -44.47 9.96
C SER A 242 3.69 -45.89 9.56
N ASN A 243 2.86 -46.57 8.78
CA ASN A 243 3.11 -47.94 8.35
C ASN A 243 4.31 -48.03 7.40
N ILE A 244 4.47 -47.03 6.52
CA ILE A 244 5.65 -46.94 5.64
C ILE A 244 6.94 -46.79 6.45
N ARG A 245 6.96 -45.99 7.53
CA ARG A 245 8.13 -45.86 8.40
C ARG A 245 8.47 -47.14 9.16
N ASP A 246 7.47 -47.96 9.47
CA ASP A 246 7.68 -49.28 10.10
C ASP A 246 8.19 -50.32 9.08
N SER A 247 7.82 -50.15 7.81
CA SER A 247 8.15 -51.06 6.71
C SER A 247 9.48 -50.73 6.04
N THR A 248 9.90 -49.46 6.01
CA THR A 248 11.16 -49.01 5.42
C THR A 248 11.81 -47.84 6.15
N ASN A 249 13.15 -47.83 6.17
CA ASN A 249 13.96 -46.76 6.75
C ASN A 249 14.20 -45.56 5.82
N ILE A 250 13.66 -45.55 4.59
CA ILE A 250 13.91 -44.48 3.61
C ILE A 250 13.49 -43.08 4.10
N LEU A 251 12.47 -42.98 4.97
CA LEU A 251 12.01 -41.73 5.58
C LEU A 251 12.63 -41.44 6.96
N GLY A 252 13.42 -42.38 7.50
CA GLY A 252 13.92 -42.36 8.88
C GLY A 252 13.11 -43.19 9.88
N SER A 253 13.78 -43.61 10.95
CA SER A 253 13.27 -44.55 11.96
C SER A 253 12.25 -43.98 12.95
N THR A 254 12.22 -42.66 13.15
CA THR A 254 11.30 -42.00 14.09
C THR A 254 10.56 -40.84 13.42
N ARG A 255 9.40 -40.44 13.94
CA ARG A 255 8.60 -39.32 13.39
C ARG A 255 9.35 -37.98 13.37
N THR A 256 10.39 -37.84 14.18
CA THR A 256 11.29 -36.69 14.24
C THR A 256 12.51 -36.82 13.33
N ASP A 257 12.89 -38.05 12.93
CA ASP A 257 13.95 -38.28 11.95
C ASP A 257 13.45 -37.90 10.56
N ARG A 258 14.06 -36.85 10.01
CA ARG A 258 13.92 -36.46 8.60
C ARG A 258 15.24 -36.75 7.92
N ILE A 259 15.31 -37.89 7.24
CA ILE A 259 16.51 -38.28 6.49
C ILE A 259 16.46 -37.64 5.11
N VAL A 260 17.56 -36.99 4.74
CA VAL A 260 17.85 -36.55 3.37
C VAL A 260 18.99 -37.41 2.85
N HIS A 261 18.78 -38.08 1.72
CA HIS A 261 19.77 -38.97 1.12
C HIS A 261 20.62 -38.21 0.12
N GLU A 262 21.92 -38.10 0.40
CA GLU A 262 22.88 -37.51 -0.52
C GLU A 262 23.38 -38.56 -1.52
N MET A 263 22.97 -38.40 -2.78
CA MET A 263 23.28 -39.29 -3.88
C MET A 263 24.36 -38.67 -4.77
N ARG A 264 25.38 -39.46 -5.10
CA ARG A 264 26.38 -39.10 -6.11
C ARG A 264 25.81 -39.36 -7.51
N ARG A 265 26.45 -38.81 -8.54
CA ARG A 265 26.03 -38.98 -9.94
C ARG A 265 25.74 -40.45 -10.29
N ARG A 266 26.66 -41.36 -9.93
CA ARG A 266 26.52 -42.81 -10.19
C ARG A 266 25.28 -43.41 -9.53
N ASP A 267 24.95 -42.95 -8.32
CA ASP A 267 23.78 -43.45 -7.59
C ASP A 267 22.49 -42.97 -8.27
N VAL A 268 22.48 -41.73 -8.78
CA VAL A 268 21.35 -41.15 -9.53
C VAL A 268 21.19 -41.80 -10.90
N GLU A 269 22.29 -42.07 -11.60
CA GLU A 269 22.33 -42.76 -12.89
C GLU A 269 21.76 -44.18 -12.76
N ALA A 270 22.21 -44.95 -11.76
CA ALA A 270 21.67 -46.28 -11.48
C ALA A 270 20.19 -46.24 -11.06
N LEU A 271 19.76 -45.22 -10.29
CA LEU A 271 18.35 -45.04 -9.94
C LEU A 271 17.51 -44.68 -11.16
N HIS A 272 17.99 -43.81 -12.04
CA HIS A 272 17.33 -43.46 -13.30
C HIS A 272 17.10 -44.69 -14.17
N GLU A 273 18.14 -45.48 -14.42
CA GLU A 273 18.07 -46.73 -15.18
C GLU A 273 17.07 -47.70 -14.54
N ALA A 274 17.12 -47.86 -13.22
CA ALA A 274 16.18 -48.71 -12.50
C ALA A 274 14.72 -48.24 -12.64
N ILE A 275 14.46 -46.93 -12.66
CA ILE A 275 13.12 -46.39 -12.88
C ILE A 275 12.66 -46.67 -14.31
N GLU A 276 13.53 -46.42 -15.30
CA GLU A 276 13.21 -46.62 -16.71
C GLU A 276 12.88 -48.10 -17.01
N GLU A 277 13.69 -49.03 -16.51
CA GLU A 277 13.56 -50.45 -16.79
C GLU A 277 12.47 -51.15 -15.95
N ASN A 278 12.37 -50.82 -14.65
CA ASN A 278 11.56 -51.62 -13.72
C ASN A 278 10.16 -51.07 -13.43
N TRP A 279 9.85 -49.82 -13.79
CA TRP A 279 8.56 -49.19 -13.45
C TRP A 279 7.37 -50.05 -13.87
N ASP A 280 7.26 -50.41 -15.15
CA ASP A 280 6.08 -51.10 -15.67
C ASP A 280 5.91 -52.51 -15.07
N LYS A 281 7.03 -53.22 -14.88
CA LYS A 281 7.04 -54.53 -14.23
C LYS A 281 6.64 -54.44 -12.76
N TRP A 282 7.11 -53.43 -12.05
CA TRP A 282 6.78 -53.20 -10.65
C TRP A 282 5.31 -52.81 -10.50
N VAL A 283 4.79 -51.89 -11.33
CA VAL A 283 3.37 -51.49 -11.33
C VAL A 283 2.46 -52.69 -11.61
N TYR A 284 2.81 -53.55 -12.58
CA TYR A 284 2.05 -54.77 -12.84
C TYR A 284 1.98 -55.65 -11.57
N THR A 285 3.13 -55.90 -10.94
CA THR A 285 3.21 -56.73 -9.73
C THR A 285 2.42 -56.12 -8.57
N ALA A 286 2.54 -54.81 -8.35
CA ALA A 286 1.84 -54.10 -7.29
C ALA A 286 0.32 -54.17 -7.46
N THR A 287 -0.16 -53.96 -8.69
CA THR A 287 -1.58 -53.86 -9.00
C THR A 287 -2.30 -55.19 -9.20
N THR A 288 -1.57 -56.30 -9.15
CA THR A 288 -2.10 -57.68 -9.13
C THR A 288 -1.71 -58.42 -7.84
N SER A 289 -1.25 -57.70 -6.82
CA SER A 289 -0.75 -58.30 -5.56
C SER A 289 -1.88 -58.88 -4.70
N GLY A 290 -3.14 -58.48 -4.92
CA GLY A 290 -4.27 -58.82 -4.06
C GLY A 290 -4.24 -58.12 -2.68
N VAL A 291 -3.33 -57.15 -2.48
CA VAL A 291 -3.20 -56.39 -1.23
C VAL A 291 -4.05 -55.11 -1.29
N ASP A 292 -4.84 -54.87 -0.24
CA ASP A 292 -5.71 -53.68 -0.15
C ASP A 292 -4.91 -52.37 -0.21
N GLY A 293 -5.38 -51.42 -1.01
CA GLY A 293 -4.69 -50.17 -1.38
C GLY A 293 -3.72 -50.28 -2.56
N TRP A 294 -3.35 -51.49 -2.99
CA TRP A 294 -2.44 -51.73 -4.12
C TRP A 294 -3.16 -52.39 -5.31
N ASP A 295 -3.98 -53.40 -5.01
CA ASP A 295 -4.72 -54.15 -6.02
C ASP A 295 -5.68 -53.25 -6.79
N GLY A 296 -5.63 -53.34 -8.13
CA GLY A 296 -6.48 -52.51 -8.99
C GLY A 296 -6.18 -51.00 -9.01
N CYS A 297 -5.11 -50.51 -8.38
CA CYS A 297 -4.78 -49.09 -8.33
C CYS A 297 -4.66 -48.47 -9.74
N THR A 298 -5.58 -47.56 -10.10
CA THR A 298 -5.63 -46.90 -11.41
C THR A 298 -4.54 -45.84 -11.57
N PHE A 299 -4.22 -45.11 -10.50
CA PHE A 299 -3.22 -44.04 -10.53
C PHE A 299 -1.86 -44.50 -11.05
N LEU A 300 -1.32 -45.61 -10.54
CA LEU A 300 -0.03 -46.15 -11.01
C LEU A 300 -0.12 -46.75 -12.43
N LYS A 301 -1.29 -47.27 -12.83
CA LYS A 301 -1.50 -47.82 -14.17
C LYS A 301 -1.56 -46.74 -15.23
N GLU A 302 -2.17 -45.59 -14.93
CA GLU A 302 -2.42 -44.53 -15.90
C GLU A 302 -1.27 -43.52 -16.02
N ASN A 303 -0.34 -43.51 -15.05
CA ASN A 303 0.73 -42.51 -14.98
C ASN A 303 2.14 -43.12 -14.95
N VAL A 304 3.12 -42.34 -15.40
CA VAL A 304 4.55 -42.66 -15.41
C VAL A 304 5.36 -41.60 -14.65
N PRO A 305 6.40 -41.98 -13.90
CA PRO A 305 7.21 -41.06 -13.12
C PRO A 305 8.24 -40.35 -13.99
N MET A 306 8.18 -39.01 -14.04
CA MET A 306 9.13 -38.15 -14.73
C MET A 306 9.72 -37.11 -13.78
N GLY A 307 11.06 -37.01 -13.73
CA GLY A 307 11.77 -35.98 -12.99
C GLY A 307 11.75 -34.65 -13.74
N ILE A 308 11.19 -33.62 -13.12
CA ILE A 308 11.13 -32.25 -13.62
C ILE A 308 12.07 -31.39 -12.79
N SER A 309 12.87 -30.55 -13.45
CA SER A 309 13.72 -29.57 -12.77
C SER A 309 13.15 -28.17 -12.92
N VAL A 310 13.05 -27.44 -11.81
CA VAL A 310 12.69 -26.02 -11.80
C VAL A 310 13.66 -25.21 -10.98
N ARG A 311 14.06 -24.06 -11.50
CA ARG A 311 14.95 -23.10 -10.85
C ARG A 311 14.29 -21.72 -10.84
N TYR A 312 14.21 -21.11 -9.66
CA TYR A 312 13.60 -19.78 -9.46
C TYR A 312 14.62 -18.73 -9.00
N GLY A 313 14.39 -17.50 -9.46
CA GLY A 313 14.66 -16.25 -8.76
C GLY A 313 16.11 -16.03 -8.34
N GLN A 314 17.00 -15.75 -9.29
CA GLN A 314 18.40 -15.50 -8.95
C GLN A 314 18.99 -14.22 -9.51
N ASN A 315 18.29 -13.47 -10.38
CA ASN A 315 18.92 -12.39 -11.11
C ASN A 315 20.31 -12.83 -11.61
N GLN A 316 20.43 -14.06 -12.13
CA GLN A 316 21.72 -14.60 -12.52
C GLN A 316 22.13 -13.88 -13.81
N PRO A 317 23.22 -13.11 -13.82
CA PRO A 317 23.66 -12.44 -15.03
C PRO A 317 23.91 -13.47 -16.13
N VAL A 318 23.53 -13.13 -17.35
CA VAL A 318 23.72 -13.96 -18.53
C VAL A 318 24.06 -13.07 -19.73
N CYS A 319 24.79 -13.62 -20.70
CA CYS A 319 25.23 -12.93 -21.91
C CYS A 319 26.09 -11.70 -21.59
N GLY A 320 27.15 -11.92 -20.79
CA GLY A 320 28.14 -10.89 -20.47
C GLY A 320 28.71 -10.18 -21.71
N HIS A 321 29.21 -8.96 -21.53
CA HIS A 321 29.70 -8.12 -22.64
C HIS A 321 31.01 -8.58 -23.27
N ASP A 322 31.80 -9.40 -22.58
CA ASP A 322 33.07 -9.92 -23.06
C ASP A 322 32.83 -11.26 -23.76
N GLU A 323 33.39 -11.44 -24.96
CA GLU A 323 33.30 -12.67 -25.73
C GLU A 323 33.85 -13.88 -24.94
N ASN A 324 34.89 -13.69 -24.14
CA ASN A 324 35.42 -14.74 -23.27
C ASN A 324 34.41 -15.17 -22.21
N VAL A 325 33.66 -14.22 -21.64
CA VAL A 325 32.60 -14.51 -20.68
C VAL A 325 31.46 -15.26 -21.37
N ARG A 326 31.05 -14.85 -22.57
CA ARG A 326 30.04 -15.59 -23.37
C ARG A 326 30.49 -17.02 -23.68
N MET A 327 31.76 -17.22 -24.05
CA MET A 327 32.31 -18.56 -24.27
C MET A 327 32.30 -19.42 -22.99
N GLU A 328 32.68 -18.86 -21.85
CA GLU A 328 32.63 -19.55 -20.56
C GLU A 328 31.19 -19.92 -20.15
N GLU A 329 30.23 -19.03 -20.39
CA GLU A 329 28.81 -19.28 -20.18
C GLU A 329 28.31 -20.42 -21.08
N ALA A 330 28.64 -20.40 -22.37
CA ALA A 330 28.30 -21.48 -23.30
C ALA A 330 28.85 -22.84 -22.83
N HIS A 331 30.08 -22.86 -22.31
CA HIS A 331 30.68 -24.06 -21.69
C HIS A 331 30.01 -24.46 -20.37
N HIS A 332 29.48 -23.51 -19.61
CA HIS A 332 28.70 -23.78 -18.42
C HIS A 332 27.36 -24.45 -18.79
N TRP A 333 26.61 -23.87 -19.72
CA TRP A 333 25.35 -24.42 -20.24
C TRP A 333 25.53 -25.85 -20.79
N GLN A 334 26.62 -26.10 -21.53
CA GLN A 334 26.95 -27.44 -22.02
C GLN A 334 27.10 -28.50 -20.91
N ARG A 335 27.55 -28.09 -19.71
CA ARG A 335 27.83 -28.99 -18.59
C ARG A 335 26.63 -29.22 -17.67
N LEU A 336 25.66 -28.29 -17.64
CA LEU A 336 24.54 -28.29 -16.69
C LEU A 336 23.66 -29.54 -16.82
N HIS A 337 23.12 -29.80 -18.02
CA HIS A 337 22.21 -30.93 -18.26
C HIS A 337 22.52 -31.66 -19.56
N LYS A 338 22.10 -32.92 -19.63
CA LYS A 338 22.00 -33.65 -20.89
C LYS A 338 20.67 -33.29 -21.58
N TYR A 339 20.72 -32.40 -22.57
CA TYR A 339 19.52 -31.91 -23.27
C TYR A 339 18.91 -32.91 -24.28
N THR A 340 19.61 -33.99 -24.62
CA THR A 340 19.19 -34.98 -25.63
C THR A 340 17.81 -35.58 -25.39
N HIS A 341 17.46 -35.84 -24.13
CA HIS A 341 16.20 -36.46 -23.72
C HIS A 341 15.22 -35.46 -23.10
N MET A 342 15.40 -34.17 -23.38
CA MET A 342 14.49 -33.13 -22.92
C MET A 342 13.42 -32.87 -23.98
N ARG A 343 12.17 -32.73 -23.52
CA ARG A 343 11.04 -32.43 -24.40
C ARG A 343 10.93 -30.94 -24.67
N MET A 344 10.98 -30.17 -23.59
CA MET A 344 10.77 -28.73 -23.61
C MET A 344 11.59 -28.04 -22.51
N MET A 345 11.83 -26.76 -22.75
CA MET A 345 12.46 -25.86 -21.81
C MET A 345 11.67 -24.56 -21.77
N THR A 346 11.32 -24.10 -20.57
CA THR A 346 10.67 -22.79 -20.36
C THR A 346 11.59 -21.93 -19.51
N PHE A 347 11.81 -20.67 -19.89
CA PHE A 347 12.72 -19.79 -19.17
C PHE A 347 12.31 -18.33 -19.27
N ALA A 348 12.72 -17.53 -18.29
CA ALA A 348 12.49 -16.09 -18.26
C ALA A 348 13.82 -15.34 -18.40
N LEU A 349 13.91 -14.52 -19.44
CA LEU A 349 14.99 -13.56 -19.61
C LEU A 349 14.51 -12.17 -19.20
N ALA A 350 15.19 -11.61 -18.22
CA ALA A 350 14.94 -10.25 -17.79
C ALA A 350 16.07 -9.32 -18.22
N THR A 351 15.70 -8.11 -18.64
CA THR A 351 16.66 -7.09 -19.10
C THR A 351 16.43 -5.80 -18.35
N HIS A 352 17.52 -5.22 -17.84
CA HIS A 352 17.49 -3.88 -17.26
C HIS A 352 17.66 -2.83 -18.34
N ILE A 353 16.65 -1.97 -18.45
CA ILE A 353 16.68 -0.76 -19.24
C ILE A 353 17.09 0.37 -18.30
N GLN A 354 18.20 0.99 -18.63
CA GLN A 354 18.83 2.05 -17.87
C GLN A 354 18.82 3.35 -18.67
N SER A 355 18.64 4.47 -17.95
CA SER A 355 18.82 5.81 -18.49
C SER A 355 19.65 6.62 -17.52
N VAL A 356 20.67 7.31 -18.02
CA VAL A 356 21.55 8.18 -17.22
C VAL A 356 21.66 9.56 -17.87
N PRO A 357 21.72 10.64 -17.06
CA PRO A 357 22.01 11.97 -17.57
C PRO A 357 23.45 12.05 -18.08
N VAL A 358 23.63 12.65 -19.25
CA VAL A 358 24.94 12.82 -19.90
C VAL A 358 25.47 14.20 -19.59
N ARG A 359 26.72 14.26 -19.14
CA ARG A 359 27.44 15.53 -18.95
C ARG A 359 27.92 16.08 -20.27
N GLU A 360 28.52 15.22 -21.08
CA GLU A 360 29.11 15.57 -22.36
C GLU A 360 29.02 14.38 -23.32
N TRP A 361 28.82 14.65 -24.61
CA TRP A 361 28.91 13.65 -25.66
C TRP A 361 30.25 13.77 -26.37
N GLN A 362 30.96 12.66 -26.53
CA GLN A 362 32.20 12.60 -27.29
C GLN A 362 31.94 11.89 -28.63
N ASP A 363 32.23 12.56 -29.73
CA ASP A 363 32.01 12.00 -31.06
C ASP A 363 33.01 10.86 -31.37
N ILE A 364 32.51 9.80 -32.00
CA ILE A 364 33.33 8.68 -32.46
C ILE A 364 33.89 9.02 -33.85
N PRO A 365 35.21 8.92 -34.06
CA PRO A 365 35.81 9.15 -35.38
C PRO A 365 35.17 8.28 -36.45
N ILE A 366 34.90 8.86 -37.62
CA ILE A 366 34.26 8.13 -38.74
C ILE A 366 35.11 6.93 -39.18
N ASP A 367 36.43 7.08 -39.20
CA ASP A 367 37.35 6.01 -39.58
C ASP A 367 37.22 4.79 -38.65
N GLU A 368 37.01 5.02 -37.34
CA GLU A 368 36.77 3.96 -36.35
C GLU A 368 35.41 3.28 -36.56
N LEU A 369 34.37 4.04 -36.92
CA LEU A 369 33.06 3.47 -37.24
C LEU A 369 33.12 2.56 -38.49
N ILE A 370 33.84 2.98 -39.52
CA ILE A 370 34.02 2.21 -40.76
C ILE A 370 34.88 0.97 -40.51
N GLU A 371 35.96 1.10 -39.72
CA GLU A 371 36.81 -0.02 -39.35
C GLU A 371 36.04 -1.11 -38.59
N ARG A 372 35.13 -0.72 -37.69
CA ARG A 372 34.35 -1.66 -36.86
C ARG A 372 33.13 -2.26 -37.54
N HIS A 373 32.43 -1.49 -38.37
CA HIS A 373 31.11 -1.88 -38.88
C HIS A 373 31.03 -1.96 -40.41
N GLY A 374 32.12 -1.69 -41.14
CA GLY A 374 32.14 -1.67 -42.60
C GLY A 374 31.54 -0.38 -43.18
N GLN A 375 31.31 -0.37 -44.50
CA GLN A 375 30.76 0.78 -45.24
C GLN A 375 29.24 0.74 -45.42
N GLU A 376 28.59 -0.38 -45.12
CA GLU A 376 27.16 -0.58 -45.30
C GLU A 376 26.42 -0.20 -44.00
N MET A 377 26.07 1.08 -43.89
CA MET A 377 25.28 1.63 -42.79
C MET A 377 23.95 2.17 -43.32
N TYR A 378 22.91 2.14 -42.52
CA TYR A 378 21.54 2.47 -42.92
C TYR A 378 20.91 3.53 -42.01
N ASN A 379 19.92 4.27 -42.52
CA ASN A 379 19.21 5.32 -41.78
C ASN A 379 18.02 4.82 -40.93
N SER A 380 17.55 3.60 -41.16
CA SER A 380 16.42 2.98 -40.47
C SER A 380 16.77 1.53 -40.09
N PRO A 381 16.25 1.00 -38.95
CA PRO A 381 16.40 -0.40 -38.60
C PRO A 381 15.47 -1.31 -39.40
N ASP A 382 14.44 -0.75 -40.05
CA ASP A 382 13.51 -1.50 -40.88
C ASP A 382 14.12 -1.79 -42.26
N VAL A 383 14.19 -3.06 -42.62
CA VAL A 383 14.73 -3.52 -43.91
C VAL A 383 13.92 -2.99 -45.09
N ASN A 384 12.62 -2.77 -44.90
CA ASN A 384 11.70 -2.33 -45.96
C ASN A 384 11.76 -0.81 -46.21
N GLU A 385 12.16 -0.03 -45.20
CA GLU A 385 12.14 1.44 -45.26
C GLU A 385 13.54 2.07 -45.28
N ARG A 386 14.61 1.28 -45.12
CA ARG A 386 15.98 1.80 -44.97
C ARG A 386 16.66 2.16 -46.28
N GLU A 387 17.47 3.22 -46.22
CA GLU A 387 18.39 3.63 -47.27
C GLU A 387 19.83 3.57 -46.77
N GLN A 388 20.77 3.22 -47.65
CA GLN A 388 22.19 3.23 -47.32
C GLN A 388 22.69 4.66 -47.11
N VAL A 389 23.47 4.85 -46.07
CA VAL A 389 23.97 6.14 -45.59
C VAL A 389 25.44 6.31 -45.95
N HIS A 390 25.75 7.40 -46.66
CA HIS A 390 27.14 7.83 -46.83
C HIS A 390 27.59 8.61 -45.58
N ILE A 391 28.23 7.93 -44.63
CA ILE A 391 28.47 8.44 -43.27
C ILE A 391 29.21 9.78 -43.21
N GLN A 392 30.10 10.08 -44.17
CA GLN A 392 30.84 11.35 -44.24
C GLN A 392 29.93 12.54 -44.61
N ALA A 393 28.83 12.29 -45.31
CA ALA A 393 27.88 13.32 -45.74
C ALA A 393 26.62 13.34 -44.86
N TYR A 394 26.42 12.31 -44.03
CA TYR A 394 25.24 12.17 -43.20
C TYR A 394 25.39 12.93 -41.87
N PRO A 395 24.47 13.85 -41.56
CA PRO A 395 24.60 14.72 -40.39
C PRO A 395 24.69 13.89 -39.11
N LEU A 396 25.57 14.28 -38.19
CA LEU A 396 25.74 13.63 -36.89
C LEU A 396 24.53 13.84 -35.99
N LEU A 397 23.97 15.05 -36.02
CA LEU A 397 22.90 15.48 -35.15
C LEU A 397 21.65 15.85 -35.94
N GLU A 398 20.50 15.63 -35.32
CA GLU A 398 19.21 16.22 -35.72
C GLU A 398 19.11 17.68 -35.26
N GLU A 399 18.10 18.41 -35.73
CA GLU A 399 17.82 19.79 -35.30
C GLU A 399 17.58 19.90 -33.78
N SER A 400 17.11 18.82 -33.15
CA SER A 400 16.89 18.69 -31.71
C SER A 400 18.19 18.57 -30.88
N GLY A 401 19.35 18.44 -31.54
CA GLY A 401 20.64 18.16 -30.90
C GLY A 401 20.86 16.68 -30.54
N ARG A 402 19.90 15.81 -30.88
CA ARG A 402 19.99 14.36 -30.71
C ARG A 402 20.90 13.75 -31.78
N GLU A 403 21.57 12.65 -31.44
CA GLU A 403 22.29 11.84 -32.42
C GLU A 403 21.33 11.35 -33.49
N LYS A 404 21.69 11.55 -34.75
CA LYS A 404 20.98 10.95 -35.87
C LYS A 404 21.44 9.51 -36.00
N ASN A 405 20.57 8.59 -35.59
CA ASN A 405 20.85 7.16 -35.54
C ASN A 405 21.24 6.61 -36.93
N ILE A 406 22.09 5.60 -36.90
CA ILE A 406 22.44 4.74 -38.03
C ILE A 406 22.41 3.28 -37.57
N TYR A 407 22.22 2.37 -38.51
CA TYR A 407 21.99 0.95 -38.24
C TYR A 407 22.86 0.08 -39.15
N ASN A 408 23.22 -1.11 -38.70
CA ASN A 408 23.86 -2.12 -39.53
C ASN A 408 22.81 -2.90 -40.38
N GLN A 409 23.28 -3.90 -41.12
CA GLN A 409 22.43 -4.74 -41.98
C GLN A 409 21.38 -5.53 -41.19
N GLU A 410 21.60 -5.80 -39.91
CA GLU A 410 20.69 -6.51 -39.01
C GLU A 410 19.70 -5.57 -38.29
N GLY A 411 19.79 -4.25 -38.51
CA GLY A 411 18.94 -3.25 -37.84
C GLY A 411 19.38 -2.91 -36.40
N VAL A 412 20.58 -3.33 -36.01
CA VAL A 412 21.22 -2.96 -34.74
C VAL A 412 21.76 -1.54 -34.83
N ARG A 413 21.50 -0.73 -33.81
CA ARG A 413 21.96 0.66 -33.77
C ARG A 413 23.48 0.74 -33.64
N ILE A 414 24.13 1.49 -34.52
CA ILE A 414 25.55 1.83 -34.43
C ILE A 414 25.65 3.21 -33.73
N PRO A 415 26.15 3.29 -32.48
CA PRO A 415 26.32 4.57 -31.80
C PRO A 415 27.38 5.41 -32.51
N ARG A 416 27.14 6.72 -32.64
CA ARG A 416 28.12 7.66 -33.23
C ARG A 416 28.79 8.56 -32.19
N ARG A 417 28.34 8.49 -30.94
CA ARG A 417 28.89 9.25 -29.81
C ARG A 417 28.97 8.39 -28.55
N HIS A 418 29.99 8.62 -27.73
CA HIS A 418 30.10 8.10 -26.37
C HIS A 418 29.51 9.08 -25.37
N ALA A 419 28.74 8.56 -24.42
CA ALA A 419 28.24 9.35 -23.30
C ALA A 419 29.33 9.46 -22.23
N ILE A 420 29.71 10.69 -21.88
CA ILE A 420 30.53 10.99 -20.71
C ILE A 420 29.57 11.32 -19.57
N VAL A 421 29.57 10.47 -18.54
CA VAL A 421 28.66 10.53 -17.39
C VAL A 421 29.49 10.92 -16.16
N ASP A 422 28.93 11.74 -15.27
CA ASP A 422 29.59 12.09 -14.00
C ASP A 422 29.75 10.85 -13.11
N GLU A 423 30.85 10.76 -12.35
CA GLU A 423 31.12 9.65 -11.43
C GLU A 423 30.01 9.47 -10.37
N ASP A 424 29.35 10.58 -10.00
CA ASP A 424 28.25 10.62 -9.02
C ASP A 424 26.85 10.58 -9.69
N ALA A 425 26.76 10.39 -11.00
CA ALA A 425 25.48 10.39 -11.69
C ALA A 425 24.64 9.19 -11.27
N THR A 426 23.48 9.46 -10.67
CA THR A 426 22.50 8.42 -10.34
C THR A 426 21.61 8.14 -11.55
N MET A 427 21.25 6.86 -11.74
CA MET A 427 20.31 6.44 -12.79
C MET A 427 18.94 7.12 -12.62
N ASN A 428 18.28 7.33 -13.77
CA ASN A 428 16.91 7.81 -13.83
C ASN A 428 15.94 6.68 -13.50
N GLY A 429 14.95 6.99 -12.66
CA GLY A 429 13.85 6.06 -12.40
C GLY A 429 12.86 6.07 -13.57
N MET A 430 12.42 4.90 -14.01
CA MET A 430 11.51 4.78 -15.16
C MET A 430 10.32 3.89 -14.84
N LEU A 431 9.14 4.31 -15.29
CA LEU A 431 7.87 3.57 -15.19
C LEU A 431 7.13 3.61 -16.53
N PHE A 432 6.24 2.64 -16.74
CA PHE A 432 5.43 2.58 -17.96
C PHE A 432 4.27 3.56 -17.91
N ASN A 433 4.02 4.24 -19.02
CA ASN A 433 2.81 5.01 -19.26
C ASN A 433 1.67 4.06 -19.63
N LEU A 434 0.83 3.77 -18.65
CA LEU A 434 -0.28 2.82 -18.74
C LEU A 434 -1.37 3.29 -19.74
N ARG A 435 -1.38 4.58 -20.13
CA ARG A 435 -2.30 5.05 -21.17
C ARG A 435 -1.90 4.62 -22.58
N THR A 436 -0.61 4.45 -22.83
CA THR A 436 -0.08 4.18 -24.17
C THR A 436 0.45 2.76 -24.31
N ILE A 437 0.71 2.06 -23.20
CA ILE A 437 1.37 0.75 -23.22
C ILE A 437 0.63 -0.31 -24.05
N HIS A 438 -0.69 -0.23 -24.15
CA HIS A 438 -1.51 -1.14 -24.96
C HIS A 438 -1.12 -1.12 -26.45
N GLN A 439 -0.50 -0.03 -26.94
CA GLN A 439 -0.02 0.09 -28.31
C GLN A 439 1.14 -0.88 -28.60
N LEU A 440 1.94 -1.24 -27.58
CA LEU A 440 3.00 -2.24 -27.71
C LEU A 440 2.48 -3.67 -27.90
N PHE A 441 1.18 -3.89 -27.80
CA PHE A 441 0.56 -5.22 -27.85
C PHE A 441 -0.48 -5.37 -28.97
N ARG A 442 -0.57 -4.38 -29.88
CA ARG A 442 -1.40 -4.45 -31.08
C ARG A 442 -0.65 -5.20 -32.17
N ARG A 443 -1.31 -6.12 -32.88
CA ARG A 443 -0.77 -6.78 -34.07
C ARG A 443 -1.29 -6.05 -35.31
N ASP A 444 -0.42 -5.82 -36.28
CA ASP A 444 -0.82 -5.26 -37.57
C ASP A 444 -1.50 -6.35 -38.42
N ASP A 445 -2.48 -5.95 -39.24
CA ASP A 445 -3.43 -6.83 -39.95
C ASP A 445 -2.78 -7.84 -40.93
N GLU A 446 -1.51 -7.69 -41.29
CA GLU A 446 -0.83 -8.54 -42.29
C GLU A 446 -0.35 -9.89 -41.72
N ASP A 447 -0.30 -10.07 -40.40
CA ASP A 447 0.18 -11.29 -39.73
C ASP A 447 -0.94 -12.21 -39.20
N ILE A 448 -2.21 -11.88 -39.43
CA ILE A 448 -3.36 -12.66 -38.97
C ILE A 448 -3.79 -13.63 -40.08
N VAL A 449 -3.49 -14.91 -39.89
CA VAL A 449 -4.14 -15.99 -40.65
C VAL A 449 -5.65 -15.86 -40.45
N GLU A 450 -6.38 -15.63 -41.54
CA GLU A 450 -7.83 -15.40 -41.61
C GLU A 450 -8.63 -16.50 -40.89
N ASP A 451 -8.91 -16.37 -39.58
CA ASP A 451 -9.93 -17.24 -38.97
C ASP A 451 -10.63 -16.71 -37.70
N SER A 452 -10.62 -15.40 -37.44
CA SER A 452 -11.42 -14.84 -36.33
C SER A 452 -12.14 -13.56 -36.68
N ASN A 453 -13.47 -13.65 -36.66
CA ASN A 453 -14.42 -12.55 -36.85
C ASN A 453 -14.10 -11.33 -35.96
N GLY A 454 -13.71 -10.22 -36.58
CA GLY A 454 -14.22 -8.87 -36.27
C GLY A 454 -13.77 -8.13 -35.01
N ASP A 455 -12.96 -8.70 -34.12
CA ASP A 455 -12.33 -7.99 -32.99
C ASP A 455 -10.81 -8.22 -33.02
N GLU A 456 -10.00 -7.15 -33.13
CA GLU A 456 -8.54 -7.20 -33.08
C GLU A 456 -8.09 -8.02 -31.85
N PRO A 457 -7.32 -9.12 -31.99
CA PRO A 457 -6.86 -9.89 -30.83
C PRO A 457 -5.72 -9.13 -30.13
N LEU A 458 -6.08 -8.17 -29.28
CA LEU A 458 -5.16 -7.55 -28.32
C LEU A 458 -4.59 -8.64 -27.40
N THR A 459 -3.27 -8.71 -27.29
CA THR A 459 -2.62 -9.58 -26.30
C THR A 459 -3.14 -9.20 -24.91
N PRO A 460 -3.75 -10.12 -24.13
CA PRO A 460 -4.27 -9.80 -22.82
C PRO A 460 -3.16 -9.27 -21.91
N HIS A 461 -3.38 -8.09 -21.32
CA HIS A 461 -2.42 -7.44 -20.44
C HIS A 461 -3.10 -6.75 -19.27
N TYR A 462 -2.39 -6.73 -18.15
CA TYR A 462 -2.83 -6.26 -16.85
C TYR A 462 -1.93 -5.11 -16.40
N LEU A 463 -2.55 -4.06 -15.87
CA LEU A 463 -1.88 -2.79 -15.55
C LEU A 463 -1.88 -2.54 -14.04
N TYR A 464 -0.74 -2.06 -13.55
CA TYR A 464 -0.47 -1.91 -12.12
C TYR A 464 0.02 -0.49 -11.80
N PRO A 465 -0.89 0.45 -11.53
CA PRO A 465 -0.53 1.82 -11.13
C PRO A 465 0.35 1.87 -9.88
N MET A 466 1.36 2.73 -9.86
CA MET A 466 2.31 2.86 -8.75
C MET A 466 2.22 4.24 -8.08
N ALA A 467 2.51 4.32 -6.77
CA ALA A 467 2.52 5.57 -5.99
C ALA A 467 1.26 6.47 -6.16
N GLY A 468 0.07 5.87 -6.28
CA GLY A 468 -1.17 6.63 -6.53
C GLY A 468 -1.26 7.28 -7.93
N LEU A 469 -0.27 7.05 -8.80
CA LEU A 469 -0.25 7.51 -10.18
C LEU A 469 -1.10 6.58 -11.05
N LYS A 470 -2.40 6.89 -11.17
CA LYS A 470 -3.39 6.08 -11.91
C LYS A 470 -2.93 5.63 -13.31
N THR A 471 -2.08 6.41 -13.96
CA THR A 471 -1.72 6.24 -15.38
C THR A 471 -0.28 5.81 -15.60
N ILE A 472 0.48 5.57 -14.52
CA ILE A 472 1.91 5.26 -14.59
C ILE A 472 2.21 4.12 -13.62
N GLY A 473 2.95 3.11 -14.09
CA GLY A 473 3.23 1.96 -13.24
C GLY A 473 3.88 0.79 -13.98
N HIS A 474 3.43 -0.42 -13.66
CA HIS A 474 3.95 -1.68 -14.19
C HIS A 474 2.89 -2.39 -15.04
N PHE A 475 3.31 -3.43 -15.76
CA PHE A 475 2.40 -4.29 -16.52
C PHE A 475 2.80 -5.76 -16.44
N GLN A 476 1.84 -6.63 -16.75
CA GLN A 476 2.04 -8.05 -17.05
C GLN A 476 1.17 -8.42 -18.26
N ALA A 477 1.66 -9.23 -19.18
CA ALA A 477 0.96 -9.61 -20.40
C ALA A 477 1.10 -11.11 -20.70
N LEU A 478 0.07 -11.70 -21.30
CA LEU A 478 0.05 -13.08 -21.81
C LEU A 478 0.58 -13.11 -23.24
N GLY A 479 1.84 -12.70 -23.39
CA GLY A 479 2.58 -12.64 -24.65
C GLY A 479 3.71 -11.61 -24.57
N LEU A 480 4.45 -11.44 -25.66
CA LEU A 480 5.49 -10.42 -25.79
C LEU A 480 4.94 -9.15 -26.45
N MET A 481 5.69 -8.06 -26.31
CA MET A 481 5.43 -6.82 -27.06
C MET A 481 5.61 -7.07 -28.56
N THR A 482 4.80 -6.46 -29.40
CA THR A 482 4.81 -6.64 -30.86
C THR A 482 6.21 -6.47 -31.48
N PRO A 483 7.03 -5.45 -31.11
CA PRO A 483 8.39 -5.35 -31.64
C PRO A 483 9.29 -6.57 -31.36
N PHE A 484 9.05 -7.30 -30.26
CA PHE A 484 9.74 -8.55 -29.97
C PHE A 484 9.26 -9.71 -30.82
N ILE A 485 7.97 -9.77 -31.14
CA ILE A 485 7.38 -10.87 -31.92
C ILE A 485 8.03 -10.93 -33.30
N THR A 486 8.16 -9.79 -33.99
CA THR A 486 8.79 -9.72 -35.31
C THR A 486 10.25 -10.22 -35.28
N GLN A 487 11.01 -9.84 -34.26
CA GLN A 487 12.41 -10.29 -34.13
C GLN A 487 12.49 -11.78 -33.73
N LEU A 488 11.54 -12.28 -32.94
CA LEU A 488 11.44 -13.69 -32.58
C LEU A 488 11.11 -14.56 -33.80
N GLN A 489 10.23 -14.11 -34.70
CA GLN A 489 9.94 -14.80 -35.96
C GLN A 489 11.16 -14.89 -36.86
N ARG A 490 11.94 -13.80 -36.97
CA ARG A 490 13.22 -13.79 -37.70
C ARG A 490 14.22 -14.76 -37.08
N LEU A 491 14.35 -14.78 -35.76
CA LEU A 491 15.23 -15.72 -35.06
C LEU A 491 14.82 -17.18 -35.33
N ASN A 492 13.52 -17.50 -35.22
CA ASN A 492 13.00 -18.83 -35.53
C ASN A 492 13.30 -19.24 -36.98
N THR A 493 13.23 -18.30 -37.94
CA THR A 493 13.58 -18.55 -39.34
C THR A 493 15.07 -18.83 -39.50
N ASN A 494 15.94 -18.00 -38.90
CA ASN A 494 17.38 -18.18 -38.95
C ASN A 494 17.84 -19.50 -38.33
N ILE A 495 17.23 -19.91 -37.21
CA ILE A 495 17.56 -21.18 -36.56
C ILE A 495 17.13 -22.36 -37.45
N ARG A 496 15.98 -22.27 -38.10
CA ARG A 496 15.55 -23.30 -39.06
C ARG A 496 16.57 -23.42 -40.19
N ASP A 497 16.95 -22.32 -40.81
CA ASP A 497 17.90 -22.31 -41.92
C ASP A 497 19.30 -22.81 -41.49
N LEU A 498 19.68 -22.60 -40.23
CA LEU A 498 20.92 -23.14 -39.64
C LEU A 498 20.87 -24.66 -39.41
N TYR A 499 19.70 -25.20 -39.09
CA TYR A 499 19.53 -26.59 -38.68
C TYR A 499 19.17 -27.54 -39.84
N HIS A 500 18.51 -27.01 -40.88
CA HIS A 500 18.19 -27.74 -42.10
C HIS A 500 19.16 -27.29 -43.20
N ASP A 501 20.24 -28.06 -43.40
CA ASP A 501 21.32 -27.82 -44.37
C ASP A 501 20.83 -27.94 -45.85
N GLY A 502 19.76 -27.23 -46.22
CA GLY A 502 19.24 -27.19 -47.60
C GLY A 502 18.55 -28.46 -48.10
N ASP A 503 18.16 -29.40 -47.23
CA ASP A 503 17.29 -30.52 -47.62
C ASP A 503 15.87 -30.00 -47.86
N GLU A 504 15.57 -29.71 -49.14
CA GLU A 504 14.28 -29.19 -49.62
C GLU A 504 13.09 -30.07 -49.18
N ASP A 505 13.31 -31.39 -49.03
CA ASP A 505 12.30 -32.37 -48.65
C ASP A 505 11.83 -32.22 -47.18
N GLU A 506 12.69 -31.80 -46.25
CA GLU A 506 12.30 -31.53 -44.84
C GLU A 506 11.54 -30.19 -44.72
N ILE A 507 11.93 -29.20 -45.51
CA ILE A 507 11.27 -27.89 -45.56
C ILE A 507 9.85 -28.03 -46.14
N GLU A 508 9.65 -28.91 -47.13
CA GLU A 508 8.34 -29.17 -47.75
C GLU A 508 7.40 -29.94 -46.80
N ALA A 509 7.92 -30.85 -45.98
CA ALA A 509 7.15 -31.58 -44.96
C ALA A 509 6.66 -30.67 -43.82
N ASP A 510 7.48 -29.71 -43.38
CA ASP A 510 7.10 -28.70 -42.38
C ASP A 510 6.04 -27.70 -42.90
N LEU A 511 6.06 -27.40 -44.19
CA LEU A 511 5.04 -26.55 -44.84
C LEU A 511 3.67 -27.25 -44.95
N LEU A 512 3.65 -28.58 -45.08
CA LEU A 512 2.42 -29.39 -45.18
C LEU A 512 1.73 -29.65 -43.83
N THR A 513 2.46 -29.63 -42.71
CA THR A 513 1.96 -29.96 -41.36
C THR A 513 1.55 -28.74 -40.53
N GLY A 514 1.72 -27.54 -41.06
CA GLY A 514 1.44 -26.28 -40.36
C GLY A 514 2.61 -25.88 -39.46
N TYR A 515 3.37 -24.89 -39.92
CA TYR A 515 4.56 -24.38 -39.21
C TYR A 515 4.22 -24.01 -37.76
N ARG A 516 4.79 -24.74 -36.80
CA ARG A 516 4.81 -24.33 -35.40
C ARG A 516 6.24 -23.87 -35.06
N PRO A 517 6.41 -22.70 -34.44
CA PRO A 517 7.74 -22.15 -34.15
C PRO A 517 8.54 -23.02 -33.16
N LEU A 518 9.88 -22.95 -33.23
CA LEU A 518 10.78 -23.60 -32.27
C LEU A 518 10.75 -22.91 -30.91
N ILE A 519 10.76 -21.57 -30.93
CA ILE A 519 10.72 -20.69 -29.78
C ILE A 519 9.39 -19.95 -29.77
N GLU A 520 8.66 -20.06 -28.66
CA GLU A 520 7.36 -19.43 -28.48
C GLU A 520 7.39 -18.37 -27.37
N ALA A 521 6.61 -17.31 -27.61
CA ALA A 521 6.33 -16.24 -26.67
C ALA A 521 5.24 -16.65 -25.68
N VAL A 522 5.57 -16.77 -24.39
CA VAL A 522 4.60 -17.19 -23.36
C VAL A 522 3.98 -15.99 -22.64
N ALA A 523 4.82 -15.11 -22.10
CA ALA A 523 4.38 -13.98 -21.28
C ALA A 523 5.46 -12.91 -21.20
N SER A 524 5.08 -11.70 -20.78
CA SER A 524 6.03 -10.66 -20.41
C SER A 524 5.57 -9.87 -19.19
N GLN A 525 6.50 -9.28 -18.46
CA GLN A 525 6.21 -8.34 -17.38
C GLN A 525 7.22 -7.21 -17.35
N GLY A 526 6.76 -6.00 -17.04
CA GLY A 526 7.59 -4.81 -16.98
C GLY A 526 7.40 -4.08 -15.65
N TYR A 527 8.47 -3.90 -14.88
CA TYR A 527 8.43 -3.22 -13.59
C TYR A 527 9.73 -2.49 -13.26
N ASN A 528 9.72 -1.60 -12.26
CA ASN A 528 10.93 -0.91 -11.81
C ASN A 528 11.69 -1.71 -10.74
N MET A 529 13.02 -1.77 -10.83
CA MET A 529 13.89 -2.52 -9.91
C MET A 529 13.83 -2.06 -8.46
N LEU A 530 13.51 -0.78 -8.21
CA LEU A 530 13.27 -0.25 -6.87
C LEU A 530 12.29 -1.14 -6.09
N SER A 531 11.33 -1.72 -6.80
CA SER A 531 10.32 -2.59 -6.25
C SER A 531 10.90 -3.79 -5.49
N HIS A 532 11.98 -4.41 -5.96
CA HIS A 532 12.61 -5.56 -5.27
C HIS A 532 13.23 -5.16 -3.92
N ARG A 533 13.74 -3.93 -3.80
CA ARG A 533 14.37 -3.43 -2.57
C ARG A 533 13.37 -2.96 -1.53
N VAL A 534 12.30 -2.30 -1.98
CA VAL A 534 11.30 -1.70 -1.07
C VAL A 534 10.25 -2.71 -0.61
N ARG A 535 10.21 -3.90 -1.21
CA ARG A 535 9.33 -5.00 -0.82
C ARG A 535 9.93 -5.82 0.33
N THR A 536 9.19 -5.97 1.44
CA THR A 536 9.57 -6.86 2.57
C THR A 536 9.34 -8.35 2.27
N ALA A 537 8.40 -8.65 1.38
CA ALA A 537 8.16 -9.97 0.81
C ALA A 537 7.74 -9.78 -0.65
N GLY A 538 7.77 -10.84 -1.45
CA GLY A 538 7.28 -10.86 -2.84
C GLY A 538 5.79 -10.55 -2.99
N ARG A 539 5.14 -9.83 -2.07
CA ARG A 539 3.76 -9.38 -2.12
C ARG A 539 3.51 -7.88 -1.93
N TYR A 540 4.41 -7.12 -1.32
CA TYR A 540 3.98 -5.88 -0.65
C TYR A 540 4.91 -4.69 -0.88
N HIS A 541 4.37 -3.60 -1.42
CA HIS A 541 4.98 -2.28 -1.25
C HIS A 541 4.54 -1.75 0.12
N ASP A 542 5.48 -1.65 1.07
CA ASP A 542 5.21 -1.40 2.50
C ASP A 542 4.18 -0.27 2.73
N VAL A 543 4.30 0.82 1.95
CA VAL A 543 3.49 2.03 2.13
C VAL A 543 2.09 1.99 1.48
N GLN A 544 1.83 1.10 0.52
CA GLN A 544 0.62 1.21 -0.33
C GLN A 544 -0.59 0.39 0.14
N ARG A 545 -0.41 -0.63 0.97
CA ARG A 545 -1.47 -1.64 1.20
C ARG A 545 -2.20 -1.54 2.54
N GLY A 546 -2.02 -0.45 3.29
CA GLY A 546 -2.72 -0.29 4.57
C GLY A 546 -2.40 -1.43 5.54
N LEU A 547 -1.11 -1.83 5.66
CA LEU A 547 -0.66 -2.84 6.62
C LEU A 547 -1.13 -2.53 8.05
N ILE A 548 -1.24 -1.24 8.37
CA ILE A 548 -1.85 -0.75 9.61
C ILE A 548 -3.32 -1.16 9.69
N THR A 549 -4.11 -0.98 8.62
CA THR A 549 -5.51 -1.44 8.52
C THR A 549 -5.63 -2.97 8.62
N ALA A 550 -4.70 -3.73 8.03
CA ALA A 550 -4.67 -5.19 8.14
C ALA A 550 -4.34 -5.67 9.56
N ALA A 551 -3.36 -5.02 10.22
CA ALA A 551 -3.07 -5.25 11.64
C ALA A 551 -4.28 -4.93 12.53
N LEU A 552 -5.07 -3.89 12.18
CA LEU A 552 -6.30 -3.50 12.87
C LEU A 552 -7.47 -4.50 12.67
N GLY A 553 -7.57 -5.12 11.49
CA GLY A 553 -8.62 -6.12 11.18
C GLY A 553 -8.48 -7.45 11.92
N GLY A 554 -7.32 -7.69 12.56
CA GLY A 554 -6.99 -8.94 13.27
C GLY A 554 -7.83 -9.32 14.47
N THR A 555 -8.72 -8.43 14.92
CA THR A 555 -9.70 -8.69 15.99
C THR A 555 -11.00 -9.32 15.50
N TYR A 556 -11.24 -9.38 14.17
CA TYR A 556 -12.45 -9.90 13.55
C TYR A 556 -12.30 -11.06 12.52
N PRO A 557 -11.18 -11.80 12.42
CA PRO A 557 -11.02 -12.79 11.36
C PRO A 557 -11.94 -14.00 11.55
N SER A 558 -12.46 -14.50 10.43
CA SER A 558 -13.27 -15.73 10.34
C SER A 558 -12.45 -17.01 10.57
N THR A 559 -11.11 -16.96 10.44
CA THR A 559 -10.22 -18.11 10.56
C THR A 559 -9.01 -17.85 11.47
N VAL A 560 -8.46 -18.94 12.04
CA VAL A 560 -7.27 -18.89 12.92
C VAL A 560 -6.02 -18.42 12.15
N SER A 561 -5.88 -18.77 10.86
CA SER A 561 -4.77 -18.32 10.01
C SER A 561 -4.76 -16.79 9.89
N ASN A 562 -5.92 -16.20 9.58
CA ASN A 562 -6.06 -14.75 9.45
C ASN A 562 -5.80 -14.00 10.78
N SER A 563 -6.10 -14.62 11.93
CA SER A 563 -5.76 -14.06 13.25
C SER A 563 -4.26 -14.07 13.53
N ASN A 564 -3.56 -15.14 13.17
CA ASN A 564 -2.12 -15.24 13.37
C ASN A 564 -1.36 -14.28 12.45
N LEU A 565 -1.80 -14.15 11.20
CA LEU A 565 -1.24 -13.20 10.24
C LEU A 565 -1.45 -11.75 10.68
N ALA A 566 -2.63 -11.39 11.17
CA ALA A 566 -2.86 -10.03 11.65
C ALA A 566 -2.04 -9.70 12.91
N LYS A 567 -1.77 -10.69 13.79
CA LYS A 567 -0.82 -10.55 14.90
C LYS A 567 0.61 -10.35 14.40
N GLU A 568 0.98 -11.00 13.30
CA GLU A 568 2.28 -10.80 12.64
C GLU A 568 2.39 -9.39 12.07
N PHE A 569 1.41 -8.90 11.32
CA PHE A 569 1.38 -7.51 10.85
C PHE A 569 1.36 -6.50 11.99
N HIS A 570 0.66 -6.80 13.10
CA HIS A 570 0.71 -5.96 14.30
C HIS A 570 2.13 -5.92 14.89
N ARG A 571 2.81 -7.06 14.97
CA ARG A 571 4.21 -7.14 15.44
C ARG A 571 5.15 -6.36 14.53
N GLU A 572 5.01 -6.49 13.22
CA GLU A 572 5.79 -5.74 12.23
C GLU A 572 5.57 -4.22 12.37
N CYS A 573 4.32 -3.78 12.40
CA CYS A 573 3.97 -2.36 12.59
C CYS A 573 4.35 -1.82 13.98
N SER A 574 4.57 -2.70 14.97
CA SER A 574 5.06 -2.31 16.30
C SER A 574 6.57 -2.07 16.31
N ASN A 575 7.32 -2.68 15.38
CA ASN A 575 8.77 -2.53 15.29
C ASN A 575 9.17 -1.31 14.46
N SER A 576 8.52 -1.09 13.33
CA SER A 576 8.72 0.08 12.46
C SER A 576 7.44 0.32 11.66
N LEU A 577 7.05 1.58 11.45
CA LEU A 577 5.92 1.86 10.58
C LEU A 577 6.30 1.50 9.14
N PRO A 578 5.34 1.08 8.30
CA PRO A 578 5.65 0.76 6.90
C PRO A 578 6.29 1.92 6.13
N PHE A 579 6.01 3.16 6.54
CA PHE A 579 6.63 4.34 6.00
C PHE A 579 8.09 4.51 6.46
N ASP A 580 8.37 4.36 7.76
CA ASP A 580 9.75 4.42 8.31
C ASP A 580 10.62 3.34 7.68
N SER A 581 10.10 2.11 7.59
CA SER A 581 10.75 0.99 6.90
C SER A 581 11.02 1.29 5.43
N TYR A 582 10.09 1.95 4.75
CA TYR A 582 10.28 2.37 3.36
C TYR A 582 11.38 3.43 3.25
N HIS A 583 11.31 4.48 4.07
CA HIS A 583 12.29 5.57 4.09
C HIS A 583 13.69 5.01 4.33
N GLU A 584 13.87 4.12 5.32
CA GLU A 584 15.14 3.43 5.60
C GLU A 584 15.65 2.63 4.39
N LYS A 585 14.78 1.91 3.69
CA LYS A 585 15.18 1.11 2.52
C LYS A 585 15.66 1.95 1.34
N ILE A 586 15.11 3.17 1.20
CA ILE A 586 15.52 4.11 0.14
C ILE A 586 16.62 5.08 0.60
N THR A 587 16.86 5.23 1.90
CA THR A 587 17.99 6.01 2.43
C THR A 587 19.24 5.12 2.57
N GLY A 588 20.11 5.14 1.56
CA GLY A 588 21.37 4.39 1.58
C GLY A 588 22.16 4.52 0.28
N ALA A 589 23.26 3.76 0.15
CA ALA A 589 24.06 3.68 -1.07
C ALA A 589 23.24 3.19 -2.29
N TYR A 590 23.76 3.52 -3.48
CA TYR A 590 23.25 3.27 -4.84
C TYR A 590 21.92 2.50 -4.94
N LEU A 591 20.87 3.20 -5.37
CA LEU A 591 19.56 2.62 -5.65
C LEU A 591 19.45 2.27 -7.13
N ASP A 592 19.31 0.99 -7.44
CA ASP A 592 18.92 0.56 -8.78
C ASP A 592 17.46 0.95 -9.03
N THR A 593 17.28 1.88 -9.97
CA THR A 593 15.98 2.39 -10.40
C THR A 593 15.72 2.10 -11.87
N SER A 594 16.46 1.14 -12.45
CA SER A 594 16.24 0.67 -13.81
C SER A 594 14.83 0.08 -14.01
N THR A 595 14.34 0.15 -15.23
CA THR A 595 13.14 -0.59 -15.62
C THR A 595 13.55 -1.98 -16.06
N ARG A 596 13.03 -3.00 -15.40
CA ARG A 596 13.22 -4.39 -15.75
C ARG A 596 12.06 -4.86 -16.61
N VAL A 597 12.38 -5.45 -17.76
CA VAL A 597 11.40 -6.16 -18.60
C VAL A 597 11.82 -7.62 -18.66
N GLU A 598 10.91 -8.49 -18.28
CA GLU A 598 11.08 -9.93 -18.26
C GLU A 598 10.18 -10.58 -19.31
N ASN A 599 10.79 -11.35 -20.20
CA ASN A 599 10.13 -12.08 -21.26
C ASN A 599 10.27 -13.58 -20.99
N ILE A 600 9.16 -14.31 -21.07
CA ILE A 600 9.10 -15.75 -20.85
C ILE A 600 8.95 -16.45 -22.19
N TYR A 601 9.84 -17.40 -22.45
CA TYR A 601 9.92 -18.16 -23.68
C TYR A 601 9.79 -19.66 -23.41
N ARG A 602 9.24 -20.38 -24.39
CA ARG A 602 9.18 -21.84 -24.45
C ARG A 602 9.98 -22.33 -25.65
N ILE A 603 10.84 -23.32 -25.46
CA ILE A 603 11.59 -24.00 -26.54
C ILE A 603 11.13 -25.44 -26.63
N SER A 604 10.73 -25.86 -27.82
CA SER A 604 10.46 -27.27 -28.13
C SER A 604 11.75 -27.99 -28.52
N LEU A 605 12.47 -28.54 -27.53
CA LEU A 605 13.80 -29.15 -27.74
C LEU A 605 13.78 -30.36 -28.69
N ARG A 606 12.65 -31.07 -28.80
CA ARG A 606 12.47 -32.16 -29.78
C ARG A 606 12.56 -31.70 -31.23
N ARG A 607 12.36 -30.41 -31.53
CA ARG A 607 12.44 -29.86 -32.90
C ARG A 607 13.85 -29.44 -33.30
N ILE A 608 14.74 -29.33 -32.33
CA ILE A 608 16.17 -29.11 -32.62
C ILE A 608 16.72 -30.46 -33.10
N PRO A 609 17.50 -30.54 -34.20
CA PRO A 609 18.14 -31.79 -34.60
C PRO A 609 19.06 -32.32 -33.49
N GLU A 610 19.17 -33.64 -33.35
CA GLU A 610 19.88 -34.26 -32.22
C GLU A 610 21.33 -33.76 -32.06
N ARG A 611 22.01 -33.47 -33.18
CA ARG A 611 23.38 -32.90 -33.18
C ARG A 611 23.48 -31.53 -32.50
N PHE A 612 22.40 -30.74 -32.51
CA PHE A 612 22.31 -29.41 -31.91
C PHE A 612 21.58 -29.42 -30.55
N ARG A 613 21.04 -30.55 -30.07
CA ARG A 613 20.40 -30.68 -28.75
C ARG A 613 21.43 -30.71 -27.61
N ASN A 614 22.16 -29.61 -27.43
CA ASN A 614 23.18 -29.46 -26.42
C ASN A 614 23.19 -28.03 -25.85
N GLY A 615 23.71 -27.86 -24.63
CA GLY A 615 23.65 -26.59 -23.92
C GLY A 615 24.41 -25.46 -24.61
N ARG A 616 25.49 -25.78 -25.35
CA ARG A 616 26.25 -24.77 -26.12
C ARG A 616 25.41 -24.19 -27.26
N SER A 617 24.71 -25.03 -28.02
CA SER A 617 23.87 -24.59 -29.15
C SER A 617 22.65 -23.83 -28.64
N ILE A 618 22.01 -24.32 -27.57
CA ILE A 618 20.90 -23.59 -26.91
C ILE A 618 21.37 -22.18 -26.47
N PHE A 619 22.55 -22.05 -25.87
CA PHE A 619 23.05 -20.75 -25.46
C PHE A 619 23.39 -19.83 -26.65
N ASN A 620 24.18 -20.33 -27.60
CA ASN A 620 24.68 -19.53 -28.73
C ASN A 620 23.60 -19.19 -29.76
N ASP A 621 22.69 -20.12 -30.05
CA ASP A 621 21.76 -20.01 -31.16
C ASP A 621 20.38 -19.50 -30.69
N ILE A 622 20.09 -19.56 -29.37
CA ILE A 622 18.82 -19.13 -28.81
C ILE A 622 18.99 -18.07 -27.72
N ILE A 623 19.67 -18.37 -26.60
CA ILE A 623 19.71 -17.46 -25.44
C ILE A 623 20.41 -16.13 -25.78
N SER A 624 21.62 -16.18 -26.35
CA SER A 624 22.36 -14.97 -26.71
C SER A 624 21.60 -14.12 -27.75
N PRO A 625 21.12 -14.69 -28.88
CA PRO A 625 20.34 -13.92 -29.84
C PRO A 625 19.08 -13.28 -29.26
N LEU A 626 18.36 -13.95 -28.35
CA LEU A 626 17.21 -13.36 -27.65
C LEU A 626 17.60 -12.14 -26.79
N THR A 627 18.79 -12.11 -26.22
CA THR A 627 19.30 -10.93 -25.51
C THR A 627 19.72 -9.81 -26.48
N ASP A 628 20.30 -10.17 -27.62
CA ASP A 628 20.77 -9.21 -28.63
C ASP A 628 19.59 -8.47 -29.33
N ILE A 629 18.36 -9.03 -29.32
CA ILE A 629 17.13 -8.36 -29.78
C ILE A 629 16.95 -6.96 -29.15
N TRP A 630 17.37 -6.78 -27.89
CA TRP A 630 17.28 -5.48 -27.20
C TRP A 630 18.11 -4.37 -27.86
N SER A 631 19.14 -4.73 -28.62
CA SER A 631 19.99 -3.79 -29.36
C SER A 631 19.39 -3.40 -30.72
N ASN A 632 18.30 -4.05 -31.15
CA ASN A 632 17.59 -3.69 -32.37
C ASN A 632 16.83 -2.37 -32.20
N GLY A 633 16.96 -1.49 -33.19
CA GLY A 633 16.34 -0.16 -33.17
C GLY A 633 14.81 -0.17 -33.04
N GLN A 634 14.14 -1.19 -33.59
CA GLN A 634 12.68 -1.30 -33.56
C GLN A 634 12.13 -1.61 -32.15
N VAL A 635 12.95 -2.21 -31.28
CA VAL A 635 12.52 -2.65 -29.95
C VAL A 635 12.68 -1.53 -28.93
N LEU A 636 13.92 -1.07 -28.74
CA LEU A 636 14.21 -0.13 -27.66
C LEU A 636 13.63 1.26 -27.94
N GLU A 637 13.65 1.75 -29.18
CA GLU A 637 13.10 3.07 -29.51
C GLU A 637 11.57 3.10 -29.39
N GLU A 638 10.87 2.01 -29.74
CA GLU A 638 9.43 1.92 -29.56
C GLU A 638 9.07 1.89 -28.07
N LEU A 639 9.78 1.08 -27.28
CA LEU A 639 9.57 1.00 -25.84
C LEU A 639 9.74 2.35 -25.13
N LYS A 640 10.75 3.15 -25.50
CA LYS A 640 10.98 4.50 -24.95
C LYS A 640 9.76 5.40 -25.07
N ARG A 641 8.95 5.27 -26.13
CA ARG A 641 7.74 6.09 -26.34
C ARG A 641 6.70 5.88 -25.25
N HIS A 642 6.75 4.75 -24.55
CA HIS A 642 5.82 4.36 -23.51
C HIS A 642 6.41 4.45 -22.10
N LEU A 643 7.62 5.00 -21.94
CA LEU A 643 8.24 5.22 -20.64
C LEU A 643 8.05 6.66 -20.15
N VAL A 644 7.90 6.80 -18.83
CA VAL A 644 7.99 8.07 -18.11
C VAL A 644 9.32 8.07 -17.35
N ILE A 645 10.18 9.02 -17.67
CA ILE A 645 11.57 9.08 -17.19
C ILE A 645 11.63 10.12 -16.08
N PHE A 646 11.69 9.67 -14.84
CA PHE A 646 11.88 10.55 -13.70
C PHE A 646 13.32 11.01 -13.62
N ARG A 647 13.52 12.28 -13.28
CA ARG A 647 14.85 12.81 -12.98
C ARG A 647 15.50 12.01 -11.83
N PRO A 648 16.83 12.08 -11.68
CA PRO A 648 17.52 11.25 -10.71
C PRO A 648 16.99 11.49 -9.29
N LYS A 649 16.86 10.40 -8.52
CA LYS A 649 16.30 10.37 -7.15
C LYS A 649 14.83 10.75 -7.01
N MET A 650 14.12 11.15 -8.07
CA MET A 650 12.71 11.56 -7.94
C MET A 650 11.78 10.37 -7.72
N LEU A 651 11.95 9.26 -8.47
CA LEU A 651 11.03 8.12 -8.42
C LEU A 651 10.85 7.54 -7.00
N PRO A 652 11.91 7.26 -6.21
CA PRO A 652 11.74 6.83 -4.82
C PRO A 652 10.94 7.83 -3.98
N SER A 653 11.23 9.14 -4.10
CA SER A 653 10.52 10.18 -3.35
C SER A 653 9.08 10.39 -3.79
N VAL A 654 8.68 10.00 -5.01
CA VAL A 654 7.27 10.02 -5.42
C VAL A 654 6.41 9.19 -4.48
N PHE A 655 6.90 8.03 -4.04
CA PHE A 655 6.17 7.22 -3.07
C PHE A 655 5.96 7.99 -1.77
N GLU A 656 7.01 8.61 -1.22
CA GLU A 656 6.91 9.41 0.00
C GLU A 656 5.91 10.56 -0.14
N TRP A 657 6.00 11.34 -1.21
CA TRP A 657 5.14 12.52 -1.41
C TRP A 657 3.67 12.15 -1.56
N THR A 658 3.38 11.05 -2.26
CA THR A 658 2.01 10.63 -2.55
C THR A 658 1.34 9.93 -1.37
N THR A 659 2.13 9.36 -0.46
CA THR A 659 1.62 8.67 0.74
C THR A 659 1.74 9.49 2.02
N PHE A 660 2.38 10.67 1.99
CA PHE A 660 2.59 11.52 3.17
C PHE A 660 1.31 11.80 3.99
N GLY A 661 0.17 12.03 3.32
CA GLY A 661 -1.09 12.24 4.03
C GLY A 661 -1.56 11.02 4.83
N LEU A 662 -1.28 9.81 4.32
CA LEU A 662 -1.56 8.54 5.01
C LEU A 662 -0.62 8.37 6.20
N GLU A 663 0.68 8.61 6.00
CA GLU A 663 1.68 8.58 7.07
C GLU A 663 1.31 9.50 8.23
N GLU A 664 0.97 10.76 7.95
CA GLU A 664 0.66 11.75 8.98
C GLU A 664 -0.65 11.46 9.71
N PHE A 665 -1.64 10.92 8.99
CA PHE A 665 -2.83 10.36 9.62
C PHE A 665 -2.46 9.25 10.63
N HIS A 666 -1.38 8.51 10.35
CA HIS A 666 -0.81 7.45 11.15
C HIS A 666 0.43 7.85 12.00
N ALA A 667 0.73 9.13 12.28
CA ALA A 667 1.94 9.54 13.04
C ALA A 667 1.68 10.29 14.38
N SER A 668 0.45 10.70 14.69
CA SER A 668 0.18 11.71 15.73
C SER A 668 0.05 11.29 17.23
N LEU A 669 0.33 10.05 17.66
CA LEU A 669 0.14 9.52 19.07
C LEU A 669 0.82 8.11 19.27
N PRO A 670 1.07 7.53 20.45
CA PRO A 670 1.51 6.11 20.56
C PRO A 670 0.41 5.14 20.04
N ILE A 671 0.75 4.08 19.28
CA ILE A 671 -0.23 3.15 18.66
C ILE A 671 -1.29 2.69 19.68
N THR A 672 -0.87 2.20 20.85
CA THR A 672 -1.75 1.75 21.92
C THR A 672 -2.74 2.84 22.36
N SER A 673 -2.26 4.06 22.57
CA SER A 673 -3.08 5.22 22.96
C SER A 673 -4.04 5.67 21.85
N ARG A 674 -3.63 5.53 20.56
CA ARG A 674 -4.48 5.81 19.40
C ARG A 674 -5.60 4.80 19.23
N LEU A 675 -5.27 3.53 19.36
CA LEU A 675 -6.23 2.43 19.25
C LEU A 675 -7.35 2.63 20.26
N ILE A 676 -6.97 2.93 21.50
CA ILE A 676 -7.91 3.19 22.59
C ILE A 676 -8.76 4.43 22.32
N LEU A 677 -8.13 5.54 21.92
CA LEU A 677 -8.86 6.79 21.66
C LEU A 677 -9.80 6.69 20.45
N PHE A 678 -9.38 6.04 19.37
CA PHE A 678 -10.21 5.81 18.18
C PHE A 678 -11.40 4.92 18.49
N ALA A 679 -11.18 3.81 19.20
CA ALA A 679 -12.25 2.90 19.57
C ALA A 679 -13.29 3.60 20.48
N PHE A 680 -12.84 4.42 21.44
CA PHE A 680 -13.74 5.24 22.25
C PHE A 680 -14.47 6.30 21.43
N HIS A 681 -13.81 6.97 20.49
CA HIS A 681 -14.46 7.95 19.61
C HIS A 681 -15.57 7.30 18.76
N LYS A 682 -15.35 6.08 18.24
CA LYS A 682 -16.40 5.30 17.54
C LYS A 682 -17.53 4.90 18.47
N ALA A 683 -17.23 4.44 19.68
CA ALA A 683 -18.24 4.12 20.68
C ALA A 683 -19.13 5.34 21.00
N PHE A 684 -18.55 6.56 21.07
CA PHE A 684 -19.32 7.79 21.25
C PHE A 684 -20.22 8.14 20.07
N LYS A 685 -19.84 7.82 18.82
CA LYS A 685 -20.75 7.99 17.66
C LYS A 685 -21.98 7.08 17.77
N ILE A 686 -21.80 5.85 18.24
CA ILE A 686 -22.91 4.92 18.49
C ILE A 686 -23.79 5.44 19.62
N TYR A 687 -23.20 5.92 20.71
CA TYR A 687 -23.92 6.57 21.81
C TYR A 687 -24.78 7.74 21.34
N ILE A 688 -24.19 8.67 20.56
CA ILE A 688 -24.92 9.81 20.01
C ILE A 688 -26.09 9.33 19.14
N THR A 689 -25.87 8.32 18.30
CA THR A 689 -26.91 7.73 17.46
C THR A 689 -28.06 7.17 18.29
N ASP A 690 -27.75 6.42 19.35
CA ASP A 690 -28.77 5.88 20.26
C ASP A 690 -29.60 6.99 20.92
N ILE A 691 -28.97 8.09 21.33
CA ILE A 691 -29.68 9.25 21.90
C ILE A 691 -30.58 9.94 20.88
N VAL A 692 -30.09 10.15 19.65
CA VAL A 692 -30.88 10.75 18.57
C VAL A 692 -32.10 9.89 18.23
N VAL A 693 -31.94 8.56 18.19
CA VAL A 693 -33.04 7.61 17.96
C VAL A 693 -34.03 7.64 19.12
N MET A 694 -33.55 7.61 20.36
CA MET A 694 -34.39 7.68 21.56
C MET A 694 -35.25 8.95 21.57
N VAL A 695 -34.64 10.12 21.43
CA VAL A 695 -35.36 11.41 21.42
C VAL A 695 -36.31 11.47 20.22
N GLY A 696 -35.85 11.03 19.05
CA GLY A 696 -36.66 11.04 17.83
C GLY A 696 -37.90 10.16 17.91
N ASN A 697 -37.82 9.00 18.54
CA ASN A 697 -38.96 8.11 18.72
C ASN A 697 -39.94 8.68 19.75
N VAL A 698 -39.46 9.04 20.94
CA VAL A 698 -40.35 9.48 22.03
C VAL A 698 -41.04 10.81 21.69
N VAL A 699 -40.29 11.80 21.19
CA VAL A 699 -40.87 13.08 20.78
C VAL A 699 -41.71 12.91 19.51
N GLY A 700 -41.33 12.01 18.60
CA GLY A 700 -42.13 11.69 17.42
C GLY A 700 -43.52 11.16 17.78
N ASP A 701 -43.59 10.24 18.74
CA ASP A 701 -44.85 9.68 19.24
C ASP A 701 -45.72 10.75 19.90
N GLU A 702 -45.14 11.63 20.72
CA GLU A 702 -45.86 12.78 21.31
C GLU A 702 -46.42 13.72 20.23
N LEU A 703 -45.62 14.05 19.22
CA LEU A 703 -46.02 14.95 18.15
C LEU A 703 -47.13 14.36 17.27
N ASN A 704 -47.14 13.04 17.06
CA ASN A 704 -48.22 12.39 16.30
C ASN A 704 -49.57 12.54 16.99
N VAL A 705 -49.59 12.58 18.33
CA VAL A 705 -50.80 12.87 19.11
C VAL A 705 -51.16 14.36 18.99
N SER A 706 -50.22 15.27 19.25
CA SER A 706 -50.48 16.72 19.22
C SER A 706 -50.80 17.29 17.83
N LEU A 707 -50.35 16.65 16.76
CA LEU A 707 -50.69 17.06 15.38
C LEU A 707 -52.13 16.69 15.00
N CYS A 708 -52.74 15.74 15.70
CA CYS A 708 -54.13 15.32 15.51
C CYS A 708 -55.09 16.02 16.50
N ASP A 709 -54.59 16.95 17.32
CA ASP A 709 -55.38 17.70 18.31
C ASP A 709 -56.29 18.74 17.62
N ASP A 710 -57.49 18.99 18.14
CA ASP A 710 -58.44 19.96 17.54
C ASP A 710 -58.05 21.42 17.80
N ASP A 711 -57.14 21.70 18.75
CA ASP A 711 -56.67 23.05 19.05
C ASP A 711 -55.62 23.54 18.03
N PRO A 712 -55.90 24.63 17.26
CA PRO A 712 -54.97 25.16 16.26
C PRO A 712 -53.65 25.67 16.84
N VAL A 713 -53.61 26.07 18.12
CA VAL A 713 -52.39 26.52 18.81
C VAL A 713 -51.48 25.31 19.08
N ILE A 714 -52.05 24.21 19.58
CA ILE A 714 -51.32 22.96 19.84
C ILE A 714 -50.77 22.38 18.53
N GLN A 715 -51.56 22.39 17.45
CA GLN A 715 -51.10 21.95 16.13
C GLN A 715 -49.95 22.81 15.58
N ALA A 716 -50.03 24.14 15.72
CA ALA A 716 -48.99 25.05 15.24
C ALA A 716 -47.67 24.82 15.99
N GLN A 717 -47.72 24.69 17.32
CA GLN A 717 -46.56 24.37 18.15
C GLN A 717 -45.98 22.99 17.79
N ALA A 718 -46.83 21.98 17.56
CA ALA A 718 -46.37 20.65 17.15
C ALA A 718 -45.66 20.65 15.78
N LYS A 719 -46.12 21.46 14.81
CA LYS A 719 -45.43 21.64 13.51
C LYS A 719 -44.05 22.28 13.65
N GLU A 720 -43.93 23.28 14.53
CA GLU A 720 -42.64 23.91 14.82
C GLU A 720 -41.67 22.92 15.48
N ARG A 721 -42.13 22.19 16.51
CA ARG A 721 -41.35 21.14 17.18
C ARG A 721 -40.92 20.02 16.22
N ARG A 722 -41.79 19.60 15.30
CA ARG A 722 -41.46 18.59 14.27
C ARG A 722 -40.36 19.08 13.32
N THR A 723 -40.38 20.36 12.95
CA THR A 723 -39.35 20.98 12.12
C THR A 723 -38.03 21.07 12.87
N ALA A 724 -38.05 21.49 14.13
CA ALA A 724 -36.88 21.53 15.01
C ALA A 724 -36.26 20.14 15.19
N LEU A 725 -37.07 19.11 15.43
CA LEU A 725 -36.62 17.72 15.53
C LEU A 725 -35.94 17.25 14.23
N ALA A 726 -36.52 17.55 13.07
CA ALA A 726 -35.95 17.17 11.78
C ALA A 726 -34.61 17.88 11.50
N LEU A 727 -34.48 19.16 11.88
CA LEU A 727 -33.24 19.92 11.76
C LEU A 727 -32.17 19.47 12.76
N TRP A 728 -32.56 19.11 13.98
CA TRP A 728 -31.66 18.61 15.01
C TRP A 728 -31.07 17.24 14.62
N LYS A 729 -31.89 16.32 14.10
CA LYS A 729 -31.43 14.99 13.62
C LYS A 729 -30.41 15.07 12.48
N LYS A 730 -30.36 16.17 11.73
CA LYS A 730 -29.43 16.39 10.62
C LYS A 730 -28.11 17.05 11.04
N GLN A 731 -27.96 17.42 12.32
CA GLN A 731 -26.73 18.05 12.80
C GLN A 731 -25.61 17.01 12.93
N ASP A 732 -24.38 17.39 12.54
CA ASP A 732 -23.19 16.53 12.70
C ASP A 732 -22.87 16.25 14.18
N HIS A 733 -23.16 17.21 15.06
CA HIS A 733 -22.91 17.15 16.50
C HIS A 733 -24.16 17.54 17.29
N PRO A 734 -25.19 16.66 17.36
CA PRO A 734 -26.49 17.00 17.92
C PRO A 734 -26.48 17.25 19.45
N LEU A 735 -25.44 16.81 20.15
CA LEU A 735 -25.29 17.00 21.60
C LEU A 735 -24.40 18.21 21.99
N ALA A 736 -23.94 18.98 21.00
CA ALA A 736 -23.08 20.15 21.17
C ALA A 736 -23.89 21.47 21.25
N TYR A 737 -23.20 22.58 21.54
CA TYR A 737 -23.80 23.93 21.46
C TYR A 737 -23.78 24.56 20.07
N ALA A 738 -22.79 24.19 19.25
CA ALA A 738 -22.53 24.81 17.94
C ALA A 738 -23.62 24.52 16.89
N ASN A 739 -23.60 25.27 15.79
CA ASN A 739 -24.43 25.05 14.60
C ASN A 739 -25.96 25.01 14.85
N ASN A 740 -26.44 25.76 15.83
CA ASN A 740 -27.85 25.73 16.30
C ASN A 740 -28.30 24.37 16.87
N ALA A 741 -27.43 23.39 17.08
CA ALA A 741 -27.82 22.06 17.56
C ALA A 741 -28.55 22.13 18.91
N HIS A 742 -28.00 22.87 19.88
CA HIS A 742 -28.63 23.06 21.19
C HIS A 742 -29.95 23.83 21.12
N ARG A 743 -30.03 24.84 20.25
CA ARG A 743 -31.26 25.62 20.02
C ARG A 743 -32.38 24.73 19.49
N GLN A 744 -32.08 23.90 18.49
CA GLN A 744 -33.05 22.96 17.92
C GLN A 744 -33.42 21.87 18.92
N LEU A 745 -32.49 21.45 19.79
CA LEU A 745 -32.77 20.51 20.86
C LEU A 745 -33.74 21.08 21.90
N ILE A 746 -33.51 22.31 22.42
CA ILE A 746 -34.43 22.96 23.37
C ILE A 746 -35.84 23.04 22.78
N ARG A 747 -35.97 23.48 21.52
CA ARG A 747 -37.25 23.52 20.80
C ARG A 747 -37.89 22.15 20.62
N THR A 748 -37.08 21.11 20.43
CA THR A 748 -37.58 19.74 20.29
C THR A 748 -38.17 19.23 21.61
N ILE A 749 -37.50 19.49 22.74
CA ILE A 749 -37.85 18.94 24.05
C ILE A 749 -39.05 19.66 24.69
N HIS A 750 -39.16 20.99 24.59
CA HIS A 750 -40.27 21.71 25.23
C HIS A 750 -41.55 21.64 24.41
N ALA A 751 -42.64 21.17 25.05
CA ALA A 751 -43.97 21.16 24.45
C ALA A 751 -44.62 22.54 24.38
N ASN A 752 -44.33 23.43 25.35
CA ASN A 752 -44.84 24.80 25.41
C ASN A 752 -43.71 25.80 25.13
N ASN A 753 -43.96 26.75 24.23
CA ASN A 753 -43.04 27.82 23.88
C ASN A 753 -42.70 28.76 25.06
N ASP A 754 -43.57 28.87 26.06
CA ASP A 754 -43.33 29.69 27.27
C ASP A 754 -42.12 29.21 28.10
N ASN A 755 -41.74 27.93 27.96
CA ASN A 755 -40.64 27.33 28.71
C ASN A 755 -39.30 27.35 27.96
N LEU A 756 -39.26 27.85 26.71
CA LEU A 756 -38.03 27.89 25.90
C LEU A 756 -36.92 28.71 26.56
N GLY A 757 -37.29 29.76 27.30
CA GLY A 757 -36.36 30.61 28.04
C GLY A 757 -35.66 29.94 29.23
N GLN A 758 -36.11 28.75 29.64
CA GLN A 758 -35.55 27.99 30.76
C GLN A 758 -34.39 27.06 30.35
N GLY A 759 -34.12 26.90 29.05
CA GLY A 759 -33.09 25.98 28.54
C GLY A 759 -33.52 24.51 28.61
N LEU A 760 -32.58 23.56 28.55
CA LEU A 760 -32.92 22.14 28.71
C LEU A 760 -33.38 21.83 30.14
N PRO A 761 -34.41 20.99 30.34
CA PRO A 761 -34.85 20.58 31.68
C PRO A 761 -33.70 19.89 32.44
N ALA A 762 -33.19 20.53 33.48
CA ALA A 762 -31.99 20.07 34.20
C ALA A 762 -32.30 18.93 35.19
N ALA A 763 -31.38 17.96 35.29
CA ALA A 763 -31.39 16.97 36.37
C ALA A 763 -31.10 17.63 37.73
N ALA A 764 -31.67 17.09 38.83
CA ALA A 764 -31.41 17.58 40.19
C ALA A 764 -29.93 17.48 40.60
N MET A 765 -29.15 16.65 39.91
CA MET A 765 -27.72 16.52 40.15
C MET A 765 -26.90 17.72 39.63
N GLY A 766 -27.52 18.65 38.91
CA GLY A 766 -26.88 19.83 38.34
C GLY A 766 -25.93 19.51 37.20
N GLN A 767 -25.04 20.46 36.89
CA GLN A 767 -23.96 20.28 35.92
C GLN A 767 -22.93 19.26 36.47
N LYS A 768 -22.24 18.57 35.56
CA LYS A 768 -21.18 17.58 35.86
C LYS A 768 -19.97 17.79 34.96
N SER A 769 -18.84 17.16 35.27
CA SER A 769 -17.63 17.19 34.44
C SER A 769 -17.61 16.04 33.42
N LEU A 770 -16.78 16.17 32.38
CA LEU A 770 -16.49 15.10 31.43
C LEU A 770 -15.82 13.87 32.07
N THR A 771 -15.02 14.09 33.12
CA THR A 771 -14.39 13.01 33.90
C THR A 771 -15.43 12.23 34.70
N TRP A 772 -16.40 12.91 35.31
CA TRP A 772 -17.53 12.26 35.97
C TRP A 772 -18.33 11.40 34.99
N PHE A 773 -18.58 11.91 33.79
CA PHE A 773 -19.29 11.17 32.75
C PHE A 773 -18.53 9.93 32.29
N ALA A 774 -17.22 10.04 32.07
CA ALA A 774 -16.35 8.91 31.77
C ALA A 774 -16.39 7.85 32.90
N ASP A 775 -16.37 8.28 34.17
CA ASP A 775 -16.51 7.38 35.31
C ASP A 775 -17.87 6.66 35.34
N GLN A 776 -18.97 7.34 35.00
CA GLN A 776 -20.29 6.71 34.89
C GLN A 776 -20.35 5.66 33.77
N ILE A 777 -19.66 5.89 32.66
CA ILE A 777 -19.52 4.90 31.57
C ILE A 777 -18.76 3.67 32.06
N ILE A 778 -17.62 3.86 32.73
CA ILE A 778 -16.82 2.76 33.30
C ILE A 778 -17.66 1.98 34.33
N GLN A 779 -18.36 2.68 35.23
CA GLN A 779 -19.20 2.05 36.25
C GLN A 779 -20.33 1.21 35.63
N SER A 780 -21.00 1.73 34.61
CA SER A 780 -22.06 1.02 33.89
C SER A 780 -21.55 -0.18 33.10
N ALA A 781 -20.35 -0.07 32.50
CA ALA A 781 -19.74 -1.14 31.73
C ALA A 781 -19.25 -2.29 32.64
N THR A 782 -18.75 -1.98 33.83
CA THR A 782 -18.18 -2.96 34.78
C THR A 782 -19.21 -3.64 35.69
N GLN A 783 -20.46 -3.15 35.73
CA GLN A 783 -21.48 -3.69 36.63
C GLN A 783 -21.87 -5.14 36.27
N LYS A 784 -21.83 -6.04 37.27
CA LYS A 784 -22.14 -7.49 37.13
C LYS A 784 -23.64 -7.83 37.03
N GLY A 785 -24.45 -7.00 36.36
CA GLY A 785 -25.89 -7.25 36.21
C GLY A 785 -26.48 -6.74 34.90
N ALA A 786 -27.66 -7.25 34.53
CA ALA A 786 -28.40 -6.84 33.31
C ALA A 786 -29.06 -5.46 33.42
N ARG A 787 -28.82 -4.72 34.51
CA ARG A 787 -29.43 -3.40 34.72
C ARG A 787 -28.68 -2.35 33.92
N ILE A 788 -29.37 -1.69 33.00
CA ILE A 788 -28.87 -0.54 32.25
C ILE A 788 -29.04 0.70 33.14
N LEU A 789 -27.93 1.41 33.40
CA LEU A 789 -27.92 2.66 34.16
C LEU A 789 -27.81 3.87 33.21
N PRO A 790 -28.28 5.06 33.63
CA PRO A 790 -27.95 6.29 32.95
C PRO A 790 -26.42 6.43 32.84
N PRO A 791 -25.88 6.91 31.71
CA PRO A 791 -26.53 7.65 30.62
C PRO A 791 -27.10 6.79 29.48
N PHE A 792 -27.16 5.46 29.63
CA PHE A 792 -27.49 4.55 28.53
C PHE A 792 -29.00 4.33 28.36
N TRP A 793 -29.47 4.37 27.12
CA TRP A 793 -30.84 4.04 26.78
C TRP A 793 -31.05 2.52 26.77
N LYS A 794 -32.16 2.05 27.34
CA LYS A 794 -32.46 0.62 27.49
C LYS A 794 -32.53 -0.18 26.17
N HIS A 795 -32.80 0.50 25.06
CA HIS A 795 -32.86 -0.10 23.72
C HIS A 795 -31.64 0.29 22.86
N GLY A 796 -30.67 1.01 23.44
CA GLY A 796 -29.44 1.40 22.77
C GLY A 796 -28.39 0.28 22.79
N ARG A 797 -27.45 0.35 21.85
CA ARG A 797 -26.33 -0.60 21.70
C ARG A 797 -25.05 -0.09 22.37
N ALA A 798 -24.97 1.20 22.69
CA ALA A 798 -23.76 1.85 23.17
C ALA A 798 -23.15 1.18 24.42
N LEU A 799 -23.95 0.75 25.39
CA LEU A 799 -23.42 0.10 26.59
C LEU A 799 -22.66 -1.19 26.27
N SER A 800 -23.19 -2.01 25.37
CA SER A 800 -22.52 -3.25 24.93
C SER A 800 -21.20 -2.96 24.23
N ILE A 801 -21.16 -1.91 23.41
CA ILE A 801 -19.94 -1.48 22.74
C ILE A 801 -18.90 -0.95 23.74
N PHE A 802 -19.29 -0.11 24.69
CA PHE A 802 -18.37 0.38 25.73
C PHE A 802 -17.82 -0.76 26.59
N LYS A 803 -18.59 -1.81 26.88
CA LYS A 803 -18.08 -3.01 27.57
C LYS A 803 -16.95 -3.69 26.79
N VAL A 804 -17.11 -3.85 25.48
CA VAL A 804 -16.09 -4.45 24.61
C VAL A 804 -14.86 -3.55 24.52
N VAL A 805 -15.05 -2.26 24.23
CA VAL A 805 -13.94 -1.32 24.02
C VAL A 805 -13.13 -1.10 25.32
N ILE A 806 -13.79 -1.06 26.49
CA ILE A 806 -13.09 -0.94 27.77
C ILE A 806 -12.26 -2.19 28.06
N ASN A 807 -12.80 -3.40 27.85
CA ASN A 807 -12.05 -4.64 28.01
C ASN A 807 -10.84 -4.70 27.08
N GLU A 808 -10.98 -4.24 25.84
CA GLU A 808 -9.88 -4.18 24.88
C GLU A 808 -8.84 -3.13 25.26
N ALA A 809 -9.25 -1.98 25.79
CA ALA A 809 -8.34 -0.97 26.32
C ALA A 809 -7.52 -1.51 27.51
N GLN A 810 -8.13 -2.30 28.39
CA GLN A 810 -7.42 -3.00 29.47
C GLN A 810 -6.38 -3.99 28.92
N ARG A 811 -6.75 -4.78 27.90
CA ARG A 811 -5.84 -5.71 27.23
C ARG A 811 -4.63 -4.97 26.63
N LEU A 812 -4.88 -3.84 25.98
CA LEU A 812 -3.86 -3.01 25.32
C LEU A 812 -2.93 -2.30 26.32
N LEU A 813 -3.44 -1.90 27.50
CA LEU A 813 -2.64 -1.29 28.56
C LEU A 813 -1.90 -2.32 29.43
N GLY A 814 -2.18 -3.62 29.29
CA GLY A 814 -1.50 -4.70 29.99
C GLY A 814 -1.91 -4.86 31.46
N SER A 815 -3.06 -4.30 31.85
CA SER A 815 -3.46 -4.14 33.26
C SER A 815 -5.00 -4.10 33.41
N THR A 816 -5.49 -4.34 34.62
CA THR A 816 -6.94 -4.33 34.90
C THR A 816 -7.42 -2.96 35.39
N LEU A 817 -8.73 -2.72 35.39
CA LEU A 817 -9.35 -1.52 35.97
C LEU A 817 -9.18 -1.42 37.50
N ASP A 818 -8.68 -2.47 38.16
CA ASP A 818 -8.34 -2.45 39.58
C ASP A 818 -7.05 -1.64 39.83
N ASP A 819 -6.21 -1.46 38.80
CA ASP A 819 -5.07 -0.55 38.85
C ASP A 819 -5.53 0.92 38.70
N PRO A 820 -5.27 1.80 39.69
CA PRO A 820 -5.66 3.20 39.64
C PRO A 820 -5.09 3.97 38.44
N ALA A 821 -3.86 3.64 38.00
CA ALA A 821 -3.22 4.32 36.87
C ALA A 821 -3.91 3.99 35.54
N THR A 822 -4.28 2.71 35.36
CA THR A 822 -5.04 2.23 34.21
C THR A 822 -6.45 2.81 34.17
N ARG A 823 -7.14 2.83 35.31
CA ARG A 823 -8.46 3.45 35.42
C ARG A 823 -8.40 4.94 35.06
N SER A 824 -7.42 5.67 35.59
CA SER A 824 -7.20 7.09 35.29
C SER A 824 -6.93 7.32 33.80
N SER A 825 -6.11 6.47 33.18
CA SER A 825 -5.79 6.53 31.75
C SER A 825 -7.03 6.29 30.86
N ILE A 826 -7.81 5.26 31.16
CA ILE A 826 -9.07 4.97 30.43
C ILE A 826 -10.08 6.12 30.60
N CYS A 827 -10.21 6.65 31.82
CA CYS A 827 -11.07 7.80 32.10
C CYS A 827 -10.64 9.04 31.28
N SER A 828 -9.34 9.32 31.23
CA SER A 828 -8.77 10.39 30.39
C SER A 828 -9.07 10.18 28.90
N PHE A 829 -8.87 8.97 28.36
CA PHE A 829 -9.19 8.66 26.97
C PHE A 829 -10.68 8.81 26.64
N LEU A 830 -11.56 8.37 27.54
CA LEU A 830 -13.01 8.55 27.41
C LEU A 830 -13.41 10.03 27.43
N SER A 831 -12.88 10.83 28.35
CA SER A 831 -13.13 12.27 28.40
C SER A 831 -12.64 12.97 27.13
N LYS A 832 -11.46 12.61 26.63
CA LYS A 832 -10.91 13.15 25.36
C LYS A 832 -11.76 12.72 24.15
N ALA A 833 -12.21 11.47 24.10
CA ALA A 833 -13.08 10.99 23.03
C ALA A 833 -14.47 11.65 23.05
N ALA A 834 -15.03 11.91 24.24
CA ALA A 834 -16.29 12.65 24.40
C ALA A 834 -16.16 14.10 23.91
N LEU A 835 -15.04 14.75 24.25
CA LEU A 835 -14.70 16.11 23.80
C LEU A 835 -14.55 16.16 22.26
N LEU A 836 -13.79 15.23 21.67
CA LEU A 836 -13.64 15.12 20.21
C LEU A 836 -14.97 14.85 19.50
N SER A 837 -15.89 14.18 20.17
CA SER A 837 -17.24 13.91 19.65
C SER A 837 -18.22 15.08 19.89
N LYS A 838 -17.76 16.15 20.54
CA LYS A 838 -18.53 17.34 20.95
C LYS A 838 -19.78 16.99 21.79
N VAL A 839 -19.63 16.09 22.77
CA VAL A 839 -20.73 15.73 23.68
C VAL A 839 -20.77 16.72 24.85
N SER A 840 -21.73 17.65 24.84
CA SER A 840 -21.89 18.66 25.91
C SER A 840 -23.13 18.43 26.78
N ASN A 841 -24.19 17.84 26.21
CA ASN A 841 -25.45 17.57 26.90
C ASN A 841 -25.82 16.10 26.78
N ILE A 842 -26.18 15.46 27.89
CA ILE A 842 -26.59 14.05 27.93
C ILE A 842 -27.96 13.91 28.59
N PRO A 843 -28.85 13.05 28.08
CA PRO A 843 -30.11 12.76 28.75
C PRO A 843 -29.87 11.92 30.00
N TRP A 844 -30.78 12.05 30.98
CA TRP A 844 -30.65 11.40 32.28
C TRP A 844 -31.97 10.83 32.79
N SER A 845 -31.94 10.16 33.94
CA SER A 845 -33.15 9.67 34.60
C SER A 845 -33.91 10.76 35.35
N PRO A 846 -35.25 10.65 35.48
CA PRO A 846 -36.06 11.57 36.26
C PRO A 846 -35.62 11.70 37.72
N ASN A 847 -35.87 12.88 38.31
CA ASN A 847 -35.60 13.13 39.72
C ASN A 847 -36.47 12.24 40.62
N PRO A 848 -35.97 11.77 41.78
CA PRO A 848 -36.79 11.02 42.73
C PRO A 848 -37.93 11.91 43.23
N THR A 849 -39.18 11.48 43.06
CA THR A 849 -40.38 12.27 43.41
C THR A 849 -40.73 12.25 44.90
N GLY A 850 -39.87 11.69 45.76
CA GLY A 850 -40.13 11.57 47.20
C GLY A 850 -41.23 10.58 47.59
N ILE A 851 -41.88 9.92 46.62
CA ILE A 851 -42.88 8.87 46.84
C ILE A 851 -42.16 7.56 47.21
N ALA A 852 -42.68 6.82 48.19
CA ALA A 852 -42.16 5.51 48.58
C ALA A 852 -42.18 4.55 47.37
N GLY A 853 -41.00 4.28 46.79
CA GLY A 853 -40.83 3.46 45.60
C GLY A 853 -39.40 3.50 45.08
N ARG A 854 -39.00 2.51 44.29
CA ARG A 854 -37.64 2.44 43.71
C ARG A 854 -37.47 3.60 42.72
N PRO A 855 -36.42 4.44 42.84
CA PRO A 855 -36.22 5.56 41.92
C PRO A 855 -36.11 5.06 40.48
N MET A 856 -36.75 5.78 39.55
CA MET A 856 -36.66 5.48 38.12
C MET A 856 -35.21 5.63 37.66
N THR A 857 -34.61 4.55 37.17
CA THR A 857 -33.23 4.56 36.62
C THR A 857 -33.20 4.50 35.10
N ILE A 858 -34.30 4.82 34.44
CA ILE A 858 -34.41 4.79 32.98
C ILE A 858 -34.17 6.21 32.48
N VAL A 859 -33.27 6.35 31.52
CA VAL A 859 -32.99 7.61 30.82
C VAL A 859 -34.25 8.09 30.07
N THR A 860 -34.58 9.37 30.20
CA THR A 860 -35.71 10.01 29.50
C THR A 860 -35.23 11.22 28.70
N HIS A 861 -35.99 11.63 27.68
CA HIS A 861 -35.71 12.84 26.90
C HIS A 861 -36.04 14.13 27.68
N SER A 862 -36.74 14.02 28.81
CA SER A 862 -37.27 15.14 29.58
C SER A 862 -36.36 15.63 30.71
N VAL A 863 -35.16 15.03 30.87
CA VAL A 863 -34.19 15.42 31.89
C VAL A 863 -32.78 15.33 31.31
N TRP A 864 -31.99 16.38 31.46
CA TRP A 864 -30.66 16.52 30.87
C TRP A 864 -29.61 16.93 31.90
N ILE A 865 -28.40 16.43 31.70
CA ILE A 865 -27.19 16.86 32.41
C ILE A 865 -26.29 17.58 31.42
N ASN A 866 -25.77 18.71 31.88
CA ASN A 866 -24.77 19.47 31.18
C ASN A 866 -23.36 19.07 31.68
N LEU A 867 -22.41 18.87 30.77
CA LEU A 867 -21.07 18.38 31.08
C LEU A 867 -20.00 19.49 31.26
N GLY A 868 -20.42 20.75 31.41
CA GLY A 868 -19.56 21.94 31.46
C GLY A 868 -18.95 22.33 32.82
N GLN A 869 -19.12 21.52 33.88
CA GLN A 869 -18.69 21.88 35.23
C GLN A 869 -17.15 21.87 35.36
N SER A 870 -16.55 22.98 35.82
CA SER A 870 -15.13 23.05 36.22
C SER A 870 -14.93 22.65 37.70
N MET A 871 -13.74 22.11 38.00
CA MET A 871 -13.24 21.88 39.36
C MET A 871 -12.94 23.23 40.04
N GLY A 872 -13.98 23.93 40.48
CA GLY A 872 -13.88 25.14 41.30
C GLY A 872 -14.21 26.43 40.56
N SER A 873 -15.38 27.01 40.86
CA SER A 873 -15.64 28.44 41.12
C SER A 873 -17.14 28.71 40.94
N ASP A 874 -17.80 29.17 42.01
CA ASP A 874 -19.16 29.71 41.97
C ASP A 874 -19.09 31.17 41.47
N CYS A 875 -19.67 31.45 40.31
CA CYS A 875 -19.80 32.82 39.78
C CYS A 875 -21.29 33.18 39.64
N VAL A 876 -21.68 34.31 40.24
CA VAL A 876 -23.04 34.86 40.26
C VAL A 876 -23.27 35.68 38.99
N ALA A 877 -24.26 35.32 38.16
CA ALA A 877 -24.62 36.08 36.97
C ALA A 877 -25.66 37.18 37.28
N GLN A 878 -25.37 38.43 36.92
CA GLN A 878 -26.35 39.54 36.87
C GLN A 878 -26.98 39.67 35.48
N ARG A 879 -28.21 40.20 35.46
CA ARG A 879 -29.12 40.30 34.32
C ARG A 879 -29.00 41.69 33.67
N ASP A 880 -28.97 41.76 32.34
CA ASP A 880 -29.51 42.90 31.58
C ASP A 880 -29.89 42.57 30.12
N HIS A 881 -30.63 43.50 29.50
CA HIS A 881 -31.75 43.31 28.56
C HIS A 881 -31.49 43.13 27.03
N GLN A 882 -32.54 42.60 26.36
CA GLN A 882 -32.87 42.56 24.91
C GLN A 882 -32.28 41.42 24.04
N SER A 883 -32.84 40.21 24.17
CA SER A 883 -32.74 39.12 23.18
C SER A 883 -33.96 38.19 23.31
N ASP A 884 -34.35 37.53 22.21
CA ASP A 884 -35.30 36.40 22.18
C ASP A 884 -34.99 35.42 23.33
N ASP A 885 -36.00 35.00 24.09
CA ASP A 885 -35.82 34.23 25.34
C ASP A 885 -35.03 32.92 25.14
N LEU A 886 -35.14 32.31 23.96
CA LEU A 886 -34.40 31.09 23.58
C LEU A 886 -32.92 31.35 23.30
N ASP A 887 -32.60 32.48 22.67
CA ASP A 887 -31.22 32.86 22.37
C ASP A 887 -30.51 33.24 23.67
N ARG A 888 -31.22 33.87 24.62
CA ARG A 888 -30.73 34.11 25.99
C ARG A 888 -30.47 32.80 26.74
N ALA A 889 -31.37 31.82 26.67
CA ALA A 889 -31.16 30.51 27.31
C ALA A 889 -29.93 29.78 26.75
N THR A 890 -29.74 29.83 25.43
CA THR A 890 -28.59 29.24 24.74
C THR A 890 -27.29 29.95 25.13
N GLN A 891 -27.28 31.29 25.12
CA GLN A 891 -26.11 32.07 25.54
C GLN A 891 -25.76 31.86 27.01
N ASN A 892 -26.74 31.82 27.91
CA ASN A 892 -26.50 31.54 29.33
C ASN A 892 -25.89 30.14 29.54
N ALA A 893 -26.37 29.14 28.80
CA ALA A 893 -25.79 27.79 28.86
C ALA A 893 -24.34 27.78 28.35
N ILE A 894 -24.06 28.46 27.25
CA ILE A 894 -22.70 28.61 26.71
C ILE A 894 -21.79 29.36 27.69
N MET A 895 -22.23 30.47 28.29
CA MET A 895 -21.42 31.28 29.21
C MET A 895 -21.08 30.53 30.51
N ASN A 896 -22.03 29.76 31.04
CA ASN A 896 -21.81 28.99 32.27
C ASN A 896 -20.92 27.74 32.06
N ASP A 897 -20.83 27.24 30.83
CA ASP A 897 -20.01 26.08 30.49
C ASP A 897 -18.55 26.48 30.25
N THR A 898 -17.65 25.91 31.06
CA THR A 898 -16.21 26.23 31.01
C THR A 898 -15.50 25.80 29.74
N GLN A 899 -16.06 24.83 29.01
CA GLN A 899 -15.50 24.21 27.81
C GLN A 899 -16.23 24.61 26.53
N ALA A 900 -17.41 25.22 26.64
CA ALA A 900 -18.19 25.63 25.47
C ALA A 900 -17.45 26.66 24.61
N GLU A 901 -17.50 26.43 23.28
CA GLU A 901 -17.02 27.36 22.25
C GLU A 901 -17.58 28.77 22.49
N TRP A 902 -16.72 29.78 22.38
CA TRP A 902 -17.05 31.16 22.71
C TRP A 902 -16.24 32.14 21.85
N SER A 903 -16.72 33.37 21.70
CA SER A 903 -16.13 34.40 20.83
C SER A 903 -15.73 35.63 21.63
N LEU A 904 -14.57 36.22 21.33
CA LEU A 904 -14.11 37.44 21.98
C LEU A 904 -14.68 38.70 21.38
N LEU A 905 -14.96 38.69 20.07
CA LEU A 905 -15.53 39.86 19.42
C LEU A 905 -16.91 40.21 19.95
N SER A 906 -17.68 39.22 20.39
CA SER A 906 -19.04 39.38 20.92
C SER A 906 -19.08 39.92 22.36
N ILE A 907 -17.92 40.03 23.03
CA ILE A 907 -17.86 40.38 24.45
C ILE A 907 -17.44 41.85 24.61
N SER A 908 -18.19 42.57 25.43
CA SER A 908 -17.89 43.95 25.81
C SER A 908 -16.89 43.96 26.99
N LEU A 909 -16.19 45.08 27.22
CA LEU A 909 -15.20 45.15 28.31
C LEU A 909 -15.83 44.98 29.70
N GLN A 910 -17.05 45.47 29.89
CA GLN A 910 -17.82 45.29 31.13
C GLN A 910 -18.16 43.82 31.39
N ASP A 911 -18.32 43.02 30.34
CA ASP A 911 -18.72 41.61 30.42
C ASP A 911 -17.50 40.66 30.44
N ILE A 912 -16.27 41.18 30.52
CA ILE A 912 -15.06 40.32 30.54
C ILE A 912 -15.01 39.38 31.76
N HIS A 913 -15.74 39.71 32.81
CA HIS A 913 -15.88 38.86 34.00
C HIS A 913 -16.62 37.55 33.68
N THR A 914 -17.48 37.54 32.65
CA THR A 914 -18.30 36.38 32.26
C THR A 914 -17.50 35.25 31.65
N ILE A 915 -16.25 35.50 31.23
CA ILE A 915 -15.37 34.51 30.60
C ILE A 915 -14.25 34.02 31.52
N TRP A 916 -14.25 34.44 32.80
CA TRP A 916 -13.24 33.97 33.73
C TRP A 916 -13.33 32.47 34.01
N ASN A 917 -14.48 31.84 33.80
CA ASN A 917 -14.64 30.40 33.93
C ASN A 917 -14.18 29.62 32.68
N LYS A 918 -13.87 30.30 31.55
CA LYS A 918 -13.48 29.63 30.30
C LYS A 918 -12.09 29.04 30.37
N GLN A 919 -12.00 27.74 30.06
CA GLN A 919 -10.74 26.99 29.99
C GLN A 919 -10.22 26.82 28.56
N THR A 920 -11.09 26.95 27.56
CA THR A 920 -10.74 26.82 26.14
C THR A 920 -10.42 28.18 25.51
N LEU A 921 -9.59 28.16 24.46
CA LEU A 921 -9.36 29.34 23.63
C LEU A 921 -10.64 29.72 22.86
N PRO A 922 -10.83 31.02 22.57
CA PRO A 922 -12.01 31.50 21.85
C PRO A 922 -11.90 31.24 20.34
N GLU A 923 -13.02 31.33 19.62
CA GLU A 923 -13.15 30.98 18.20
C GLU A 923 -12.19 31.75 17.30
N GLU A 924 -11.71 32.93 17.69
CA GLU A 924 -10.72 33.69 16.93
C GLU A 924 -9.47 32.86 16.65
N TRP A 925 -9.11 31.94 17.54
CA TRP A 925 -7.96 31.04 17.37
C TRP A 925 -8.15 29.99 16.26
N THR A 926 -9.37 29.77 15.77
CA THR A 926 -9.61 28.94 14.59
C THR A 926 -9.02 29.55 13.31
N GLN A 927 -8.75 30.86 13.30
CA GLN A 927 -8.13 31.55 12.17
C GLN A 927 -6.60 31.43 12.13
N LEU A 928 -5.98 30.74 13.10
CA LEU A 928 -4.53 30.54 13.12
C LEU A 928 -4.02 29.90 11.81
N ASP A 929 -4.81 29.00 11.24
CA ASP A 929 -4.50 28.33 9.96
C ASP A 929 -4.46 29.28 8.76
N SER A 930 -5.08 30.46 8.87
CA SER A 930 -5.10 31.50 7.83
C SER A 930 -3.99 32.53 7.97
N MET A 931 -3.17 32.47 9.03
CA MET A 931 -2.05 33.39 9.23
C MET A 931 -0.88 33.07 8.29
N THR A 932 -0.19 34.12 7.83
CA THR A 932 1.05 33.99 7.04
C THR A 932 2.27 33.90 7.96
N TRP A 933 3.24 33.07 7.57
CA TRP A 933 4.45 32.77 8.33
C TRP A 933 5.70 33.24 7.55
N PRO A 934 6.78 33.66 8.24
CA PRO A 934 8.03 34.02 7.57
C PRO A 934 8.61 32.82 6.80
N ASN A 935 8.91 33.01 5.51
CA ASN A 935 9.40 31.97 4.59
C ASN A 935 10.93 31.76 4.71
N THR A 936 11.46 31.68 5.94
CA THR A 936 12.90 31.48 6.21
C THR A 936 13.12 30.20 7.01
N ALA A 937 14.31 29.61 6.95
CA ALA A 937 14.68 28.46 7.79
C ALA A 937 14.48 28.76 9.29
N ASP A 938 14.77 30.00 9.71
CA ASP A 938 14.48 30.51 11.06
C ASP A 938 12.98 30.80 11.32
N GLY A 939 12.08 30.64 10.34
CA GLY A 939 10.65 30.93 10.49
C GLY A 939 9.86 29.83 11.19
N THR A 940 10.44 28.64 11.32
CA THR A 940 9.82 27.42 11.86
C THR A 940 9.46 27.57 13.34
N TYR A 941 10.36 28.08 14.19
CA TYR A 941 10.09 28.27 15.62
C TYR A 941 8.97 29.29 15.87
N VAL A 942 8.80 30.27 14.98
CA VAL A 942 7.71 31.25 15.08
C VAL A 942 6.36 30.56 14.91
N GLN A 943 6.20 29.68 13.91
CA GLN A 943 4.97 28.90 13.73
C GLN A 943 4.75 27.89 14.86
N GLN A 944 5.81 27.17 15.25
CA GLN A 944 5.78 26.24 16.38
C GLN A 944 5.33 26.93 17.67
N THR A 945 5.78 28.17 17.92
CA THR A 945 5.36 28.95 19.09
C THR A 945 3.86 29.18 19.13
N TYR A 946 3.25 29.57 18.00
CA TYR A 946 1.80 29.81 17.96
C TYR A 946 0.99 28.52 18.14
N ASN A 947 1.42 27.44 17.48
CA ASN A 947 0.79 26.13 17.66
C ASN A 947 0.94 25.65 19.10
N TRP A 948 2.13 25.80 19.69
CA TRP A 948 2.39 25.43 21.08
C TRP A 948 1.48 26.18 22.04
N VAL A 949 1.30 27.50 21.89
CA VAL A 949 0.36 28.26 22.74
C VAL A 949 -1.08 27.79 22.52
N ARG A 950 -1.49 27.49 21.28
CA ARG A 950 -2.83 26.94 21.03
C ARG A 950 -3.06 25.62 21.76
N ASP A 951 -2.05 24.75 21.75
CA ASP A 951 -2.16 23.38 22.23
C ASP A 951 -1.91 23.27 23.75
N ASN A 952 -1.24 24.26 24.35
CA ASN A 952 -0.88 24.31 25.78
C ASN A 952 -1.57 25.45 26.55
N TYR A 953 -2.49 26.20 25.91
CA TYR A 953 -3.26 27.19 26.64
C TYR A 953 -4.13 26.52 27.70
N ASP A 954 -4.12 27.10 28.89
CA ASP A 954 -4.88 26.65 30.03
C ASP A 954 -5.39 27.87 30.78
N GLY A 955 -6.71 28.10 30.73
CA GLY A 955 -7.36 29.23 31.41
C GLY A 955 -7.30 29.18 32.93
N SER A 956 -6.85 28.07 33.52
CA SER A 956 -6.57 27.94 34.95
C SER A 956 -5.22 28.57 35.34
N ILE A 957 -4.27 28.68 34.40
CA ILE A 957 -2.97 29.30 34.62
C ILE A 957 -3.15 30.83 34.61
N PRO A 958 -2.81 31.54 35.72
CA PRO A 958 -3.03 32.98 35.81
C PRO A 958 -2.35 33.79 34.70
N LEU A 959 -1.17 33.36 34.26
CA LEU A 959 -0.41 33.99 33.17
C LEU A 959 -1.15 33.88 31.84
N HIS A 960 -1.62 32.69 31.46
CA HIS A 960 -2.36 32.45 30.23
C HIS A 960 -3.65 33.28 30.20
N LYS A 961 -4.37 33.29 31.31
CA LYS A 961 -5.60 34.08 31.46
C LYS A 961 -5.34 35.57 31.38
N LEU A 962 -4.28 36.07 32.03
CA LEU A 962 -3.86 37.46 31.94
C LEU A 962 -3.50 37.83 30.50
N ALA A 963 -2.76 36.97 29.80
CA ALA A 963 -2.38 37.18 28.41
C ALA A 963 -3.61 37.38 27.51
N LEU A 964 -4.63 36.53 27.67
CA LEU A 964 -5.86 36.63 26.90
C LEU A 964 -6.66 37.89 27.24
N VAL A 965 -6.83 38.20 28.53
CA VAL A 965 -7.52 39.41 29.00
C VAL A 965 -6.86 40.69 28.49
N MET A 966 -5.54 40.77 28.58
CA MET A 966 -4.78 41.90 28.05
C MET A 966 -4.98 42.03 26.53
N SER A 967 -4.94 40.92 25.81
CA SER A 967 -5.16 40.90 24.37
C SER A 967 -6.55 41.43 23.99
N ILE A 968 -7.59 41.11 24.77
CA ILE A 968 -8.95 41.64 24.60
C ILE A 968 -8.97 43.16 24.82
N ILE A 969 -8.43 43.63 25.94
CA ILE A 969 -8.40 45.06 26.27
C ILE A 969 -7.73 45.85 25.13
N PHE A 970 -6.53 45.44 24.73
CA PHE A 970 -5.80 46.11 23.66
C PHE A 970 -6.52 46.02 22.31
N SER A 971 -7.21 44.91 22.01
CA SER A 971 -7.99 44.77 20.77
C SER A 971 -9.11 45.81 20.64
N LYS A 972 -9.69 46.26 21.77
CA LYS A 972 -10.74 47.28 21.82
C LYS A 972 -10.19 48.71 21.75
N VAL A 973 -8.90 48.90 22.02
CA VAL A 973 -8.20 50.19 21.92
C VAL A 973 -7.58 50.40 20.53
N LEU A 974 -7.53 49.36 19.68
CA LEU A 974 -7.07 49.49 18.30
C LEU A 974 -7.87 50.57 17.53
N PRO A 975 -7.20 51.35 16.67
CA PRO A 975 -5.79 51.29 16.28
C PRO A 975 -4.81 52.05 17.20
N ASN A 976 -5.24 52.58 18.34
CA ASN A 976 -4.51 53.54 19.18
C ASN A 976 -3.58 52.87 20.21
N VAL A 977 -2.79 51.89 19.77
CA VAL A 977 -1.86 51.16 20.65
C VAL A 977 -0.40 51.26 20.19
N CYS A 978 -0.13 52.16 19.23
CA CYS A 978 1.20 52.35 18.65
C CYS A 978 1.93 53.56 19.23
N HIS A 979 3.18 53.78 18.82
CA HIS A 979 3.97 54.98 19.13
C HIS A 979 4.82 55.37 17.93
N ASP A 980 5.00 56.68 17.70
CA ASP A 980 5.76 57.22 16.56
C ASP A 980 7.25 57.52 16.89
N ILE A 981 7.70 57.21 18.11
CA ILE A 981 9.01 57.65 18.61
C ILE A 981 10.07 56.56 18.39
N VAL A 982 11.13 56.91 17.64
CA VAL A 982 12.37 56.11 17.57
C VAL A 982 13.05 56.16 18.93
N THR A 983 13.26 55.00 19.54
CA THR A 983 13.90 54.85 20.84
C THR A 983 15.28 55.51 20.86
N PRO A 984 15.56 56.47 21.77
CA PRO A 984 16.89 57.05 21.90
C PRO A 984 17.92 55.98 22.25
N SER A 985 19.04 55.95 21.53
CA SER A 985 20.10 54.93 21.63
C SER A 985 20.86 54.90 22.98
N HIS A 986 20.55 55.80 23.91
CA HIS A 986 21.27 56.01 25.17
C HIS A 986 20.49 55.66 26.45
N LEU A 987 19.29 55.07 26.35
CA LEU A 987 18.49 54.70 27.52
C LEU A 987 19.12 53.52 28.28
N GLN A 988 19.57 53.75 29.52
CA GLN A 988 19.96 52.70 30.46
C GLN A 988 18.71 51.97 31.03
N SER A 989 18.87 50.73 31.50
CA SER A 989 17.75 49.81 31.80
C SER A 989 16.75 50.29 32.86
N ALA A 990 17.14 51.20 33.77
CA ALA A 990 16.23 51.77 34.76
C ALA A 990 15.33 52.89 34.21
N ASP A 991 15.78 53.64 33.20
CA ASP A 991 15.04 54.76 32.59
C ASP A 991 14.15 54.33 31.41
N SER A 992 14.41 53.15 30.84
CA SER A 992 13.64 52.61 29.70
C SER A 992 12.16 52.36 30.06
N THR A 993 11.87 51.90 31.27
CA THR A 993 10.47 51.66 31.72
C THR A 993 9.71 52.98 31.87
N ASN A 994 10.33 54.01 32.45
CA ASN A 994 9.72 55.33 32.60
C ASN A 994 9.56 56.04 31.25
N PHE A 995 10.49 55.83 30.33
CA PHE A 995 10.38 56.28 28.95
C PHE A 995 9.19 55.60 28.25
N VAL A 996 9.11 54.26 28.24
CA VAL A 996 7.99 53.53 27.62
C VAL A 996 6.64 53.95 28.19
N ARG A 997 6.55 54.24 29.50
CA ARG A 997 5.32 54.74 30.15
C ARG A 997 4.94 56.17 29.77
N SER A 998 5.91 57.02 29.42
CA SER A 998 5.66 58.42 29.04
C SER A 998 5.40 58.62 27.55
N VAL A 999 5.63 57.59 26.73
CA VAL A 999 5.37 57.62 25.28
C VAL A 999 3.85 57.62 25.01
N PRO A 1000 3.32 58.63 24.31
CA PRO A 1000 1.90 58.70 23.99
C PRO A 1000 1.50 57.58 23.02
N TRP A 1001 0.32 57.01 23.24
CA TRP A 1001 -0.28 56.06 22.32
C TRP A 1001 -0.86 56.81 21.11
N VAL A 1002 -0.44 56.41 19.91
CA VAL A 1002 -0.87 57.01 18.64
C VAL A 1002 -1.57 55.96 17.77
N PRO A 1003 -2.49 56.37 16.88
CA PRO A 1003 -3.08 55.48 15.87
C PRO A 1003 -2.02 54.96 14.89
N THR A 1004 -2.21 53.74 14.38
CA THR A 1004 -1.36 53.17 13.32
C THR A 1004 -1.32 54.07 12.07
N THR A 1005 -0.14 54.58 11.73
CA THR A 1005 0.10 55.32 10.47
C THR A 1005 -0.07 54.41 9.24
N SER A 1006 -0.26 55.03 8.06
CA SER A 1006 -0.66 54.40 6.79
C SER A 1006 0.30 53.35 6.19
N GLY A 1007 1.35 52.94 6.92
CA GLY A 1007 2.32 51.89 6.52
C GLY A 1007 2.38 50.66 7.45
N CYS A 1008 1.56 50.59 8.52
CA CYS A 1008 1.58 49.47 9.45
C CYS A 1008 1.09 48.16 8.78
N ARG A 1009 1.78 47.04 9.07
CA ARG A 1009 1.48 45.72 8.48
C ARG A 1009 0.04 45.24 8.78
N LYS A 1010 -0.48 44.40 7.88
CA LYS A 1010 -1.78 43.71 8.02
C LYS A 1010 -1.85 42.96 9.37
N GLY A 1011 -2.87 43.25 10.17
CA GLY A 1011 -3.10 42.61 11.48
C GLY A 1011 -3.25 43.59 12.66
N MET A 1012 -2.54 44.73 12.64
CA MET A 1012 -2.55 45.71 13.75
C MET A 1012 -3.78 46.64 13.78
N LYS A 1013 -4.63 46.57 12.75
CA LYS A 1013 -5.92 47.28 12.68
C LYS A 1013 -7.11 46.36 12.91
N GLN A 1014 -6.88 45.05 12.98
CA GLN A 1014 -7.92 44.04 13.04
C GLN A 1014 -7.88 43.38 14.41
N PRO A 1015 -8.96 43.46 15.21
CA PRO A 1015 -9.00 42.86 16.54
C PRO A 1015 -8.66 41.36 16.56
N ARG A 1016 -9.14 40.59 15.57
CA ARG A 1016 -8.94 39.13 15.52
C ARG A 1016 -7.48 38.68 15.43
N PRO A 1017 -6.68 39.07 14.40
CA PRO A 1017 -5.25 38.73 14.36
C PRO A 1017 -4.47 39.25 15.56
N PHE A 1018 -4.84 40.44 16.06
CA PHE A 1018 -4.16 41.08 17.18
C PHE A 1018 -4.30 40.27 18.48
N ILE A 1019 -5.49 39.75 18.76
CA ILE A 1019 -5.75 38.92 19.95
C ILE A 1019 -4.84 37.70 19.98
N ILE A 1020 -4.74 36.98 18.86
CA ILE A 1020 -3.91 35.78 18.73
C ILE A 1020 -2.44 36.16 18.91
N MET A 1021 -1.98 37.19 18.21
CA MET A 1021 -0.59 37.66 18.29
C MET A 1021 -0.18 38.05 19.71
N MET A 1022 -0.97 38.89 20.38
CA MET A 1022 -0.65 39.40 21.72
C MET A 1022 -0.70 38.30 22.78
N THR A 1023 -1.68 37.40 22.69
CA THR A 1023 -1.80 36.28 23.63
C THR A 1023 -0.62 35.33 23.45
N THR A 1024 -0.29 34.95 22.22
CA THR A 1024 0.88 34.12 21.93
C THR A 1024 2.16 34.79 22.40
N TYR A 1025 2.32 36.10 22.16
CA TYR A 1025 3.51 36.84 22.57
C TYR A 1025 3.73 36.77 24.08
N ILE A 1026 2.71 37.08 24.88
CA ILE A 1026 2.82 37.06 26.35
C ILE A 1026 3.05 35.63 26.84
N VAL A 1027 2.23 34.66 26.42
CA VAL A 1027 2.36 33.28 26.91
C VAL A 1027 3.74 32.72 26.56
N ALA A 1028 4.16 32.83 25.30
CA ALA A 1028 5.43 32.27 24.86
C ALA A 1028 6.65 32.95 25.48
N LEU A 1029 6.57 34.25 25.80
CA LEU A 1029 7.71 34.94 26.41
C LEU A 1029 7.97 34.51 27.86
N TYR A 1030 6.91 34.15 28.59
CA TYR A 1030 6.98 33.86 30.02
C TYR A 1030 6.97 32.36 30.35
N GLU A 1031 6.47 31.50 29.45
CA GLU A 1031 6.51 30.05 29.64
C GLU A 1031 7.87 29.46 29.23
N PRO A 1032 8.60 28.78 30.16
CA PRO A 1032 9.94 28.25 29.88
C PRO A 1032 10.01 27.24 28.75
N GLU A 1033 8.96 26.44 28.58
CA GLU A 1033 8.86 25.36 27.61
C GLU A 1033 8.45 25.82 26.22
N SER A 1034 8.11 27.11 26.05
CA SER A 1034 7.66 27.61 24.78
C SER A 1034 8.80 27.56 23.74
N PRO A 1035 8.51 27.26 22.46
CA PRO A 1035 9.53 27.27 21.41
C PRO A 1035 10.25 28.63 21.28
N LEU A 1036 9.58 29.74 21.58
CA LEU A 1036 10.21 31.07 21.61
C LEU A 1036 11.23 31.17 22.74
N ARG A 1037 10.91 30.67 23.93
CA ARG A 1037 11.80 30.78 25.09
C ARG A 1037 13.00 29.84 24.95
N LEU A 1038 12.79 28.65 24.41
CA LEU A 1038 13.86 27.73 24.01
C LEU A 1038 14.75 28.33 22.92
N TYR A 1039 14.17 29.04 21.96
CA TYR A 1039 14.96 29.76 20.95
C TYR A 1039 15.79 30.88 21.61
N MET A 1040 15.18 31.70 22.47
CA MET A 1040 15.86 32.79 23.17
C MET A 1040 17.03 32.29 24.02
N SER A 1041 16.86 31.22 24.79
CA SER A 1041 17.93 30.65 25.62
C SER A 1041 19.12 30.17 24.78
N ALA A 1042 18.86 29.60 23.59
CA ALA A 1042 19.89 29.20 22.64
C ALA A 1042 20.56 30.37 21.91
N HIS A 1043 19.91 31.55 21.83
CA HIS A 1043 20.34 32.68 20.99
C HIS A 1043 20.61 33.96 21.78
N LYS A 1044 21.22 33.85 22.97
CA LYS A 1044 21.62 34.99 23.82
C LYS A 1044 20.44 35.94 24.13
N ASP A 1045 19.30 35.36 24.50
CA ASP A 1045 18.04 36.04 24.77
C ASP A 1045 17.50 36.89 23.60
N SER A 1046 17.95 36.61 22.37
CA SER A 1046 17.42 37.23 21.16
C SER A 1046 16.12 36.55 20.73
N LEU A 1047 15.13 37.35 20.36
CA LEU A 1047 13.88 36.84 19.79
C LEU A 1047 14.06 36.27 18.38
N GLY A 1048 15.18 36.55 17.71
CA GLY A 1048 15.48 36.06 16.36
C GLY A 1048 14.89 36.92 15.23
N ALA A 1049 15.57 36.93 14.09
CA ALA A 1049 15.22 37.79 12.95
C ALA A 1049 13.85 37.45 12.36
N ALA A 1050 13.39 36.20 12.44
CA ALA A 1050 12.09 35.79 11.95
C ALA A 1050 10.93 36.32 12.82
N TRP A 1051 11.05 36.21 14.15
CA TRP A 1051 10.08 36.79 15.09
C TRP A 1051 10.03 38.30 14.98
N THR A 1052 11.19 38.95 15.02
CA THR A 1052 11.33 40.39 14.80
C THR A 1052 10.69 40.75 13.46
N ARG A 1053 11.05 40.10 12.35
CA ARG A 1053 10.44 40.41 11.05
C ARG A 1053 8.92 40.22 11.06
N LYS A 1054 8.34 39.22 11.75
CA LYS A 1054 6.88 39.05 11.83
C LYS A 1054 6.21 40.17 12.62
N HIS A 1055 6.88 40.71 13.65
CA HIS A 1055 6.27 41.58 14.67
C HIS A 1055 6.82 43.02 14.77
N SER A 1056 7.94 43.36 14.13
CA SER A 1056 8.76 44.54 14.47
C SER A 1056 8.52 45.80 13.63
N THR A 1057 7.52 45.86 12.76
CA THR A 1057 7.22 47.12 12.03
C THR A 1057 6.25 47.98 12.83
N VAL A 1058 6.66 48.34 14.06
CA VAL A 1058 5.96 49.15 15.06
C VAL A 1058 5.17 48.31 16.09
N VAL A 1059 5.52 48.55 17.37
CA VAL A 1059 4.87 48.15 18.65
C VAL A 1059 5.43 46.92 19.39
N LEU A 1060 5.86 47.21 20.63
CA LEU A 1060 6.20 46.36 21.79
C LEU A 1060 7.66 45.93 22.06
N ILE A 1061 8.60 46.01 21.11
CA ILE A 1061 9.94 45.42 21.37
C ILE A 1061 11.07 46.27 20.82
N SER A 1062 11.59 47.17 21.65
CA SER A 1062 12.90 47.77 21.45
C SER A 1062 13.61 48.07 22.78
N HIS A 1063 13.56 47.17 23.76
CA HIS A 1063 14.50 47.26 24.89
C HIS A 1063 15.05 45.90 25.32
N ARG A 1064 16.37 45.77 25.17
CA ARG A 1064 17.22 44.78 25.83
C ARG A 1064 17.21 45.03 27.34
N SER A 1065 16.97 43.99 28.13
CA SER A 1065 17.58 43.84 29.45
C SER A 1065 18.93 43.18 29.28
#